data_AF-A0A367F8D9-F1
#
_entry.id   AF-A0A367F8D9-F1
#
_cell.length_a   1.000
_cell.length_b   1.000
_cell.length_c   1.000
_cell.angle_alpha   90.00
_cell.angle_beta   90.00
_cell.angle_gamma   90.00
#
_symmetry.space_group_name_H-M   'P 1'
#
loop_
_entity.id
_entity.type
_entity.pdbx_description
1 polymer ?
#
loop_
_entity_poly.entity_id
_entity_poly.type
_entity_poly.pdbx_seq_one_letter_code
_entity_poly.pdbx_strand_id
1 'polypeptide(L)'
;MSISANAVNANDNQLAADYGAQARGGLVLDTLRMLKKADAGERVVYHDAFTNRDVSLDQALTGDITPRDLVGRLDLGDVGIMGHSRGGEGVVAASTLNDALPVWQQFGIKAVLPLAPVDYDRISLPNVATATILPYCDGDVENLMGQHIVDDSRHSFGDNVLRSAVLVMGANHNYFNTIWTPGGWPAGTGDDWSFAEGVSDPVCDPKAATTTRLTPDQQVQVGATYIPAFFRLALGGEKRFLPLFDGSAVTPPETSFARVTSTATQPARSRVDINTFERQDRSVRVSGDATAEVCASMGGAGGVTLPQASPYCSTTLNQAAVPHWSPALWAWNIPSTPMLHMKWTSGSGQVRVTVPPAARNISRFEQISVKVAADEFVPTATDLVVSVIDGTGRAWSAPVSQLNPAAVTRMPGVSSPWLRKVILQQVTIPTSSLTRLRLTDVREVRFTAAAGADGAASGGVYISDLSAENRGVGARVPARQATVNVVPANVEEGSGPGTAEVAAVLSERAGHPVSAYVSVYNSPAGQSGASMRPVTFAPGQVCVAVPVATLGDALPSATASTSFKVSATNVAGGVMGDKGFGTLTVREDDGVTRGAPAPEVGVPGDVCDEYAASQRPGRLLVKGAVVPGATVTLSARGYRAGESVEFRLDATSLGRALASADGTVSFTAAIPSATSGGTIVLTALGAGSRYTTEARVKVRTH
;
A
#
# COMPACT_ATOMS: atom_id res chain seq x y z
N MET A 1 13.47 5.92 19.72
CA MET A 1 12.62 7.12 19.87
C MET A 1 11.21 6.74 19.43
N SER A 2 10.18 7.09 20.20
CA SER A 2 8.77 6.90 19.83
C SER A 2 8.17 8.24 19.42
N ILE A 3 7.24 8.26 18.46
CA ILE A 3 6.63 9.47 17.91
C ILE A 3 5.13 9.42 18.21
N SER A 4 4.61 10.45 18.88
CA SER A 4 3.17 10.55 19.14
C SER A 4 2.42 10.94 17.87
N ALA A 5 1.49 10.11 17.44
CA ALA A 5 0.60 10.37 16.31
C ALA A 5 -0.83 10.77 16.76
N ASN A 6 -1.03 11.18 18.01
CA ASN A 6 -2.36 11.42 18.57
C ASN A 6 -3.20 12.45 17.78
N ALA A 7 -2.56 13.53 17.32
CA ALA A 7 -3.25 14.53 16.50
C ALA A 7 -3.67 13.96 15.14
N VAL A 8 -2.86 13.09 14.55
CA VAL A 8 -3.23 12.37 13.32
C VAL A 8 -4.39 11.43 13.62
N ASN A 9 -4.29 10.58 14.65
CA ASN A 9 -5.35 9.65 15.04
C ASN A 9 -6.70 10.35 15.30
N ALA A 10 -6.69 11.55 15.89
CA ALA A 10 -7.90 12.31 16.17
C ALA A 10 -8.60 12.87 14.91
N ASN A 11 -7.89 12.93 13.78
CA ASN A 11 -8.36 13.60 12.57
C ASN A 11 -8.28 12.73 11.30
N ASP A 12 -7.75 11.51 11.40
CA ASP A 12 -7.38 10.71 10.23
C ASP A 12 -8.58 10.28 9.38
N ASN A 13 -9.72 10.00 10.00
CA ASN A 13 -10.95 9.63 9.29
C ASN A 13 -11.72 10.83 8.69
N GLN A 14 -11.47 12.05 9.17
CA GLN A 14 -12.22 13.25 8.78
C GLN A 14 -11.44 14.15 7.82
N LEU A 15 -10.13 14.26 8.01
CA LEU A 15 -9.28 15.25 7.33
C LEU A 15 -8.26 14.63 6.38
N ALA A 16 -8.14 13.30 6.34
CA ALA A 16 -7.18 12.60 5.48
C ALA A 16 -7.87 11.54 4.61
N ALA A 17 -7.66 11.62 3.31
CA ALA A 17 -8.30 10.71 2.35
C ALA A 17 -7.80 9.25 2.49
N ASP A 18 -6.62 9.07 3.05
CA ASP A 18 -5.88 7.81 3.22
C ASP A 18 -5.92 7.29 4.67
N TYR A 19 -6.81 7.85 5.52
CA TYR A 19 -6.83 7.56 6.96
C TYR A 19 -5.48 7.80 7.66
N GLY A 20 -4.75 8.82 7.19
CA GLY A 20 -3.59 9.40 7.84
C GLY A 20 -2.29 8.62 7.61
N ALA A 21 -2.23 7.71 6.65
CA ALA A 21 -1.01 6.99 6.29
C ALA A 21 0.13 7.97 5.93
N GLN A 22 -0.12 8.88 4.98
CA GLN A 22 0.84 9.92 4.58
C GLN A 22 1.09 10.94 5.68
N ALA A 23 0.10 11.29 6.49
CA ALA A 23 0.30 12.18 7.63
C ALA A 23 1.28 11.57 8.66
N ARG A 24 1.15 10.26 8.95
CA ARG A 24 2.11 9.52 9.78
C ARG A 24 3.48 9.43 9.10
N GLY A 25 3.51 9.18 7.79
CA GLY A 25 4.76 9.14 7.03
C GLY A 25 5.51 10.47 7.03
N GLY A 26 4.79 11.57 6.78
CA GLY A 26 5.29 12.93 6.87
C GLY A 26 5.79 13.27 8.27
N LEU A 27 5.06 12.88 9.32
CA LEU A 27 5.48 13.06 10.71
C LEU A 27 6.81 12.34 11.03
N VAL A 28 7.01 11.11 10.51
CA VAL A 28 8.30 10.40 10.62
C VAL A 28 9.42 11.19 9.95
N LEU A 29 9.20 11.65 8.71
CA LEU A 29 10.21 12.41 7.96
C LEU A 29 10.51 13.78 8.57
N ASP A 30 9.50 14.48 9.08
CA ASP A 30 9.65 15.74 9.81
C ASP A 30 10.44 15.55 11.10
N THR A 31 10.22 14.41 11.79
CA THR A 31 11.01 14.06 12.96
C THR A 31 12.47 13.77 12.58
N LEU A 32 12.74 13.08 11.46
CA LEU A 32 14.12 12.90 10.97
C LEU A 32 14.76 14.23 10.56
N ARG A 33 14.02 15.18 9.98
CA ARG A 33 14.49 16.54 9.67
C ARG A 33 14.80 17.32 10.94
N MET A 34 13.96 17.20 11.97
CA MET A 34 14.21 17.78 13.28
C MET A 34 15.51 17.24 13.88
N LEU A 35 15.68 15.91 13.87
CA LEU A 35 16.88 15.24 14.37
C LEU A 35 18.13 15.65 13.59
N LYS A 36 18.03 15.82 12.26
CA LYS A 36 19.13 16.33 11.43
C LYS A 36 19.61 17.70 11.87
N LYS A 37 18.68 18.61 12.16
CA LYS A 37 19.00 19.95 12.67
C LYS A 37 19.66 19.87 14.05
N ALA A 38 19.09 19.07 14.95
CA ALA A 38 19.66 18.88 16.29
C ALA A 38 21.08 18.27 16.24
N ASP A 39 21.31 17.28 15.39
CA ASP A 39 22.62 16.66 15.16
C ASP A 39 23.64 17.65 14.61
N ALA A 40 23.22 18.58 13.75
CA ALA A 40 24.04 19.68 13.25
C ALA A 40 24.28 20.81 14.27
N GLY A 41 23.66 20.76 15.46
CA GLY A 41 23.70 21.83 16.45
C GLY A 41 22.86 23.07 16.08
N GLU A 42 21.97 22.94 15.09
CA GLU A 42 21.05 24.00 14.71
C GLU A 42 19.91 24.13 15.72
N ARG A 43 19.42 25.36 15.91
CA ARG A 43 18.27 25.60 16.78
C ARG A 43 17.00 25.03 16.14
N VAL A 44 16.35 24.11 16.86
CA VAL A 44 15.05 23.54 16.49
C VAL A 44 13.94 24.24 17.27
N VAL A 45 12.97 24.78 16.54
CA VAL A 45 11.76 25.42 17.08
C VAL A 45 10.57 25.06 16.20
N TYR A 46 9.46 24.66 16.81
CA TYR A 46 8.17 24.47 16.13
C TYR A 46 7.10 25.33 16.80
N HIS A 47 6.18 25.83 15.99
CA HIS A 47 4.99 26.50 16.49
C HIS A 47 3.94 25.45 16.85
N ASP A 48 3.59 25.36 18.13
CA ASP A 48 2.43 24.60 18.59
C ASP A 48 1.18 25.47 18.42
N ALA A 49 0.40 25.16 17.39
CA ALA A 49 -0.84 25.86 17.10
C ALA A 49 -1.92 25.68 18.17
N PHE A 50 -1.87 24.59 18.96
CA PHE A 50 -2.85 24.34 20.03
C PHE A 50 -2.63 25.27 21.22
N THR A 51 -1.37 25.47 21.63
CA THR A 51 -1.01 26.40 22.70
C THR A 51 -0.66 27.80 22.20
N ASN A 52 -0.66 28.01 20.88
CA ASN A 52 -0.23 29.23 20.18
C ASN A 52 1.14 29.72 20.66
N ARG A 53 2.10 28.79 20.76
CA ARG A 53 3.43 29.06 21.30
C ARG A 53 4.51 28.38 20.47
N ASP A 54 5.63 29.09 20.31
CA ASP A 54 6.86 28.48 19.81
C ASP A 54 7.54 27.67 20.92
N VAL A 55 7.73 26.38 20.64
CA VAL A 55 8.41 25.43 21.51
C VAL A 55 9.72 25.02 20.87
N SER A 56 10.81 25.26 21.59
CA SER A 56 12.15 24.87 21.19
C SER A 56 12.51 23.49 21.72
N LEU A 57 13.46 22.80 21.08
CA LEU A 57 13.83 21.43 21.48
C LEU A 57 14.36 21.36 22.92
N ASP A 58 15.09 22.38 23.39
CA ASP A 58 15.52 22.51 24.79
C ASP A 58 14.35 22.62 25.76
N GLN A 59 13.25 23.25 25.36
CA GLN A 59 12.03 23.34 26.17
C GLN A 59 11.20 22.05 26.12
N ALA A 60 11.28 21.30 25.02
CA ALA A 60 10.51 20.07 24.81
C ALA A 60 11.16 18.84 25.46
N LEU A 61 12.48 18.80 25.54
CA LEU A 61 13.20 17.68 26.17
C LEU A 61 12.99 17.69 27.69
N THR A 62 12.65 16.53 28.22
CA THR A 62 12.52 16.27 29.66
C THR A 62 13.53 15.20 30.07
N GLY A 63 14.25 15.39 31.18
CA GLY A 63 15.28 14.47 31.67
C GLY A 63 16.71 14.98 31.45
N ASP A 64 17.68 14.07 31.43
CA ASP A 64 19.11 14.40 31.45
C ASP A 64 19.73 14.69 30.07
N ILE A 65 18.94 14.61 28.99
CA ILE A 65 19.41 14.85 27.61
C ILE A 65 19.08 16.29 27.20
N THR A 66 20.07 17.03 26.75
CA THR A 66 19.93 18.37 26.15
C THR A 66 20.13 18.31 24.63
N PRO A 67 19.71 19.33 23.85
CA PRO A 67 19.99 19.36 22.41
C PRO A 67 21.49 19.27 22.08
N ARG A 68 22.35 19.80 22.95
CA ARG A 68 23.82 19.73 22.78
C ARG A 68 24.34 18.29 22.81
N ASP A 69 23.68 17.42 23.57
CA ASP A 69 24.06 16.01 23.69
C ASP A 69 23.77 15.21 22.41
N LEU A 70 22.93 15.76 21.50
CA LEU A 70 22.59 15.15 20.22
C LEU A 70 23.58 15.51 19.10
N VAL A 71 24.43 16.52 19.29
CA VAL A 71 25.32 17.03 18.24
C VAL A 71 26.33 15.96 17.81
N GLY A 72 26.33 15.63 16.51
CA GLY A 72 27.19 14.63 15.90
C GLY A 72 27.00 13.21 16.45
N ARG A 73 25.80 12.86 16.91
CA ARG A 73 25.47 11.55 17.48
C ARG A 73 24.60 10.67 16.59
N LEU A 74 24.01 11.21 15.52
CA LEU A 74 23.02 10.52 14.70
C LEU A 74 23.55 10.23 13.29
N ASP A 75 23.61 8.97 12.89
CA ASP A 75 23.83 8.58 11.50
C ASP A 75 22.50 8.52 10.74
N LEU A 76 22.13 9.63 10.10
CA LEU A 76 20.90 9.72 9.30
C LEU A 76 21.07 9.13 7.88
N GLY A 77 22.24 8.58 7.56
CA GLY A 77 22.50 7.72 6.42
C GLY A 77 22.25 6.23 6.70
N ASP A 78 21.94 5.85 7.96
CA ASP A 78 21.67 4.48 8.38
C ASP A 78 20.48 4.40 9.36
N VAL A 79 19.26 4.50 8.80
CA VAL A 79 18.02 4.65 9.56
C VAL A 79 17.15 3.39 9.44
N GLY A 80 16.62 2.93 10.58
CA GLY A 80 15.54 1.96 10.65
C GLY A 80 14.28 2.60 11.25
N ILE A 81 13.12 2.30 10.68
CA ILE A 81 11.82 2.78 11.17
C ILE A 81 10.86 1.61 11.42
N MET A 82 10.02 1.73 12.45
CA MET A 82 8.96 0.78 12.77
C MET A 82 7.68 1.50 13.16
N GLY A 83 6.55 0.85 12.93
CA GLY A 83 5.25 1.35 13.37
C GLY A 83 4.28 0.19 13.57
N HIS A 84 3.33 0.39 14.49
CA HIS A 84 2.32 -0.61 14.86
C HIS A 84 0.94 -0.23 14.33
N SER A 85 0.14 -1.19 13.87
CA SER A 85 -1.23 -0.95 13.36
C SER A 85 -1.24 0.06 12.20
N ARG A 86 -2.04 1.14 12.27
CA ARG A 86 -1.98 2.29 11.35
C ARG A 86 -0.60 2.96 11.28
N GLY A 87 0.19 2.89 12.35
CA GLY A 87 1.59 3.34 12.34
C GLY A 87 2.48 2.48 11.45
N GLY A 88 2.14 1.20 11.27
CA GLY A 88 2.85 0.28 10.39
C GLY A 88 2.72 0.66 8.91
N GLU A 89 1.52 1.00 8.46
CA GLU A 89 1.30 1.62 7.14
C GLU A 89 2.00 2.99 7.04
N GLY A 90 1.96 3.79 8.12
CA GLY A 90 2.64 5.07 8.19
C GLY A 90 4.15 5.02 7.96
N VAL A 91 4.85 3.98 8.44
CA VAL A 91 6.29 3.83 8.14
C VAL A 91 6.56 3.31 6.74
N VAL A 92 5.63 2.57 6.12
CA VAL A 92 5.68 2.24 4.70
C VAL A 92 5.53 3.52 3.86
N ALA A 93 4.54 4.36 4.19
CA ALA A 93 4.35 5.68 3.57
C ALA A 93 5.56 6.62 3.77
N ALA A 94 6.19 6.61 4.95
CA ALA A 94 7.40 7.39 5.19
C ALA A 94 8.53 7.01 4.21
N SER A 95 8.69 5.71 3.94
CA SER A 95 9.73 5.21 3.05
C SER A 95 9.47 5.60 1.59
N THR A 96 8.21 5.50 1.11
CA THR A 96 7.87 5.89 -0.26
C THR A 96 7.94 7.40 -0.47
N LEU A 97 7.48 8.19 0.50
CA LEU A 97 7.64 9.65 0.50
C LEU A 97 9.11 10.06 0.50
N ASN A 98 9.98 9.36 1.24
CA ASN A 98 11.42 9.58 1.20
C ASN A 98 11.99 9.26 -0.19
N ASP A 99 11.65 8.11 -0.77
CA ASP A 99 12.15 7.68 -2.07
C ASP A 99 11.67 8.57 -3.24
N ALA A 100 10.56 9.29 -3.08
CA ALA A 100 10.09 10.31 -4.03
C ALA A 100 10.95 11.59 -4.08
N LEU A 101 11.73 11.86 -3.03
CA LEU A 101 12.60 13.04 -2.95
C LEU A 101 13.84 12.88 -3.84
N PRO A 102 14.44 13.99 -4.30
CA PRO A 102 15.79 13.95 -4.87
C PRO A 102 16.76 13.25 -3.92
N VAL A 103 17.65 12.39 -4.45
CA VAL A 103 18.55 11.52 -3.65
C VAL A 103 19.31 12.27 -2.55
N TRP A 104 19.76 13.51 -2.81
CA TRP A 104 20.49 14.33 -1.84
C TRP A 104 19.63 14.85 -0.66
N GLN A 105 18.30 14.78 -0.76
CA GLN A 105 17.36 15.09 0.32
C GLN A 105 16.89 13.84 1.07
N GLN A 106 17.16 12.65 0.56
CA GLN A 106 16.69 11.39 1.17
C GLN A 106 17.44 11.10 2.47
N PHE A 107 16.73 10.54 3.44
CA PHE A 107 17.33 9.84 4.57
C PHE A 107 17.73 8.43 4.15
N GLY A 108 18.77 7.88 4.81
CA GLY A 108 19.25 6.53 4.58
C GLY A 108 18.37 5.47 5.23
N ILE A 109 17.06 5.45 4.95
CA ILE A 109 16.13 4.46 5.47
C ILE A 109 16.43 3.10 4.82
N LYS A 110 17.07 2.19 5.56
CA LYS A 110 17.50 0.87 5.07
C LYS A 110 16.65 -0.29 5.61
N ALA A 111 15.88 -0.05 6.67
CA ALA A 111 15.00 -1.04 7.28
C ALA A 111 13.65 -0.44 7.67
N VAL A 112 12.57 -1.13 7.28
CA VAL A 112 11.18 -0.81 7.65
C VAL A 112 10.57 -2.04 8.29
N LEU A 113 10.02 -1.89 9.50
CA LEU A 113 9.34 -2.97 10.23
C LEU A 113 7.88 -2.56 10.50
N PRO A 114 6.95 -2.95 9.62
CA PRO A 114 5.51 -2.87 9.88
C PRO A 114 5.12 -3.95 10.91
N LEU A 115 4.67 -3.55 12.10
CA LEU A 115 4.28 -4.44 13.19
C LEU A 115 2.76 -4.52 13.27
N ALA A 116 2.18 -5.71 13.10
CA ALA A 116 0.72 -5.89 13.01
C ALA A 116 0.02 -4.78 12.20
N PRO A 117 0.50 -4.46 10.99
CA PRO A 117 0.11 -3.23 10.33
C PRO A 117 -1.26 -3.39 9.65
N VAL A 118 -1.97 -2.27 9.50
CA VAL A 118 -2.96 -2.14 8.41
C VAL A 118 -2.21 -1.97 7.08
N ASP A 119 -2.93 -2.06 5.96
CA ASP A 119 -2.46 -1.74 4.60
C ASP A 119 -3.66 -1.32 3.74
N TYR A 120 -4.39 -0.30 4.19
CA TYR A 120 -5.58 0.23 3.51
C TYR A 120 -5.28 0.71 2.10
N ASP A 121 -4.11 1.29 1.91
CA ASP A 121 -3.66 1.93 0.67
C ASP A 121 -2.95 0.96 -0.28
N ARG A 122 -2.60 -0.26 0.16
CA ARG A 122 -1.81 -1.23 -0.63
C ARG A 122 -0.52 -0.58 -1.14
N ILE A 123 0.26 -0.01 -0.23
CA ILE A 123 1.49 0.73 -0.57
C ILE A 123 2.62 -0.28 -0.83
N SER A 124 3.06 -0.35 -2.09
CA SER A 124 4.23 -1.11 -2.47
C SER A 124 5.52 -0.39 -2.06
N LEU A 125 6.49 -1.16 -1.57
CA LEU A 125 7.66 -0.67 -0.86
C LEU A 125 8.96 -1.04 -1.60
N PRO A 126 9.60 -0.10 -2.32
CA PRO A 126 10.87 -0.33 -2.99
C PRO A 126 12.07 -0.17 -2.06
N ASN A 127 13.18 -0.81 -2.45
CA ASN A 127 14.54 -0.44 -2.11
C ASN A 127 14.89 -0.36 -0.61
N VAL A 128 14.18 -1.13 0.22
CA VAL A 128 14.39 -1.18 1.66
C VAL A 128 14.20 -2.61 2.16
N ALA A 129 15.02 -3.04 3.13
CA ALA A 129 14.78 -4.32 3.78
C ALA A 129 13.50 -4.23 4.61
N THR A 130 12.64 -5.24 4.54
CA THR A 130 11.34 -5.23 5.21
C THR A 130 11.08 -6.53 5.96
N ALA A 131 10.60 -6.41 7.19
CA ALA A 131 10.04 -7.52 7.95
C ALA A 131 8.68 -7.11 8.50
N THR A 132 7.61 -7.69 7.96
CA THR A 132 6.24 -7.45 8.43
C THR A 132 5.86 -8.53 9.44
N ILE A 133 5.54 -8.13 10.67
CA ILE A 133 5.13 -9.06 11.74
C ILE A 133 3.60 -9.18 11.76
N LEU A 134 3.07 -10.39 11.64
CA LEU A 134 1.64 -10.71 11.54
C LEU A 134 1.19 -11.53 12.78
N PRO A 135 0.28 -11.02 13.63
CA PRO A 135 -0.21 -11.76 14.81
C PRO A 135 -1.37 -12.70 14.45
N TYR A 136 -1.29 -13.99 14.76
CA TYR A 136 -2.34 -14.94 14.32
C TYR A 136 -3.72 -14.75 14.97
N CYS A 137 -3.75 -14.35 16.26
CA CYS A 137 -4.96 -14.06 17.03
C CYS A 137 -5.22 -12.53 17.11
N ASP A 138 -4.88 -11.81 16.04
CA ASP A 138 -5.23 -10.40 15.86
C ASP A 138 -6.74 -10.25 15.71
N GLY A 139 -7.37 -9.46 16.59
CA GLY A 139 -8.79 -9.16 16.58
C GLY A 139 -9.15 -7.76 16.08
N ASP A 140 -8.16 -6.92 15.77
CA ASP A 140 -8.36 -5.53 15.32
C ASP A 140 -8.02 -5.34 13.83
N VAL A 141 -6.96 -6.03 13.37
CA VAL A 141 -6.60 -6.20 11.96
C VAL A 141 -6.70 -7.70 11.65
N GLU A 142 -7.90 -8.22 11.79
CA GLU A 142 -8.19 -9.65 11.81
C GLU A 142 -7.81 -10.38 10.51
N ASN A 143 -7.78 -9.65 9.39
CA ASN A 143 -7.41 -10.17 8.09
C ASN A 143 -5.90 -10.15 7.82
N LEU A 144 -5.07 -9.69 8.77
CA LEU A 144 -3.61 -9.63 8.66
C LEU A 144 -3.14 -8.96 7.37
N MET A 145 -3.83 -7.89 6.95
CA MET A 145 -3.61 -7.24 5.66
C MET A 145 -2.19 -6.71 5.45
N GLY A 146 -1.37 -6.59 6.50
CA GLY A 146 0.07 -6.40 6.36
C GLY A 146 0.79 -7.40 5.46
N GLN A 147 0.21 -8.57 5.20
CA GLN A 147 0.71 -9.52 4.21
C GLN A 147 0.82 -8.90 2.80
N HIS A 148 -0.11 -8.01 2.44
CA HIS A 148 -0.11 -7.32 1.14
C HIS A 148 1.14 -6.47 0.92
N ILE A 149 1.69 -5.83 1.96
CA ILE A 149 2.95 -5.07 1.88
C ILE A 149 4.08 -5.93 1.29
N VAL A 150 4.15 -7.21 1.66
CA VAL A 150 5.17 -8.14 1.14
C VAL A 150 4.80 -8.65 -0.25
N ASP A 151 3.54 -9.04 -0.44
CA ASP A 151 3.06 -9.65 -1.68
C ASP A 151 3.05 -8.68 -2.87
N ASP A 152 2.68 -7.42 -2.65
CA ASP A 152 2.69 -6.39 -3.68
C ASP A 152 4.11 -5.93 -4.00
N SER A 153 5.03 -5.96 -3.03
CA SER A 153 6.37 -5.41 -3.21
C SER A 153 7.37 -6.38 -3.83
N ARG A 154 7.21 -7.70 -3.66
CA ARG A 154 8.21 -8.74 -4.02
C ARG A 154 8.61 -8.76 -5.51
N HIS A 155 7.70 -8.36 -6.40
CA HIS A 155 7.90 -8.37 -7.87
C HIS A 155 7.58 -7.02 -8.54
N SER A 156 7.16 -6.01 -7.77
CA SER A 156 6.90 -4.66 -8.29
C SER A 156 8.17 -3.86 -8.60
N PHE A 157 9.32 -4.34 -8.13
CA PHE A 157 10.62 -3.66 -8.25
C PHE A 157 11.74 -4.65 -8.57
N GLY A 158 12.68 -4.21 -9.42
CA GLY A 158 13.92 -4.95 -9.72
C GLY A 158 15.04 -4.71 -8.68
N ASP A 159 14.68 -4.53 -7.41
CA ASP A 159 15.61 -4.10 -6.37
C ASP A 159 16.26 -5.26 -5.61
N ASN A 160 17.28 -4.93 -4.82
CA ASN A 160 18.16 -5.90 -4.20
C ASN A 160 18.01 -5.88 -2.67
N VAL A 161 16.82 -6.16 -2.16
CA VAL A 161 16.50 -6.14 -0.72
C VAL A 161 15.67 -7.34 -0.28
N LEU A 162 15.82 -7.75 0.98
CA LEU A 162 15.02 -8.77 1.64
C LEU A 162 13.63 -8.25 1.96
N ARG A 163 12.60 -9.05 1.66
CA ARG A 163 11.24 -8.83 2.13
C ARG A 163 10.75 -10.07 2.86
N SER A 164 10.30 -9.92 4.10
CA SER A 164 9.91 -11.02 4.98
C SER A 164 8.51 -10.80 5.54
N ALA A 165 7.67 -11.82 5.48
CA ALA A 165 6.44 -11.91 6.26
C ALA A 165 6.68 -12.88 7.42
N VAL A 166 6.52 -12.40 8.65
CA VAL A 166 6.79 -13.13 9.89
C VAL A 166 5.48 -13.36 10.64
N LEU A 167 4.97 -14.59 10.57
CA LEU A 167 3.75 -15.00 11.26
C LEU A 167 4.08 -15.44 12.68
N VAL A 168 3.44 -14.81 13.68
CA VAL A 168 3.55 -15.15 15.10
C VAL A 168 2.27 -15.82 15.55
N MET A 169 2.30 -17.14 15.72
CA MET A 169 1.15 -17.91 16.19
C MET A 169 0.79 -17.50 17.62
N GLY A 170 -0.51 -17.36 17.89
CA GLY A 170 -1.02 -16.98 19.21
C GLY A 170 -0.86 -15.51 19.58
N ALA A 171 -0.14 -14.71 18.78
CA ALA A 171 0.00 -13.29 19.08
C ALA A 171 -1.30 -12.53 18.81
N ASN A 172 -1.55 -11.54 19.64
CA ASN A 172 -2.70 -10.64 19.67
C ASN A 172 -2.32 -9.25 19.11
N HIS A 173 -3.27 -8.44 18.66
CA HIS A 173 -2.92 -7.12 18.11
C HIS A 173 -2.28 -6.20 19.16
N ASN A 174 -2.94 -6.10 20.32
CA ASN A 174 -2.64 -5.08 21.32
C ASN A 174 -1.44 -5.41 22.20
N TYR A 175 -1.08 -6.68 22.33
CA TYR A 175 -0.01 -7.12 23.26
C TYR A 175 1.42 -6.73 22.84
N PHE A 176 1.60 -6.14 21.65
CA PHE A 176 2.84 -5.45 21.29
C PHE A 176 2.94 -4.03 21.89
N ASN A 177 1.88 -3.53 22.52
CA ASN A 177 1.74 -2.16 23.01
C ASN A 177 1.42 -2.13 24.50
N THR A 178 2.23 -1.42 25.30
CA THR A 178 2.03 -1.33 26.76
C THR A 178 0.82 -0.48 27.18
N ILE A 179 0.28 0.36 26.29
CA ILE A 179 -0.88 1.24 26.54
C ILE A 179 -2.20 0.53 26.24
N TRP A 180 -2.25 -0.32 25.23
CA TRP A 180 -3.50 -1.00 24.82
C TRP A 180 -3.68 -2.36 25.52
N THR A 181 -2.58 -2.95 25.99
CA THR A 181 -2.60 -4.21 26.74
C THR A 181 -3.39 -4.07 28.06
N PRO A 182 -4.38 -4.93 28.35
CA PRO A 182 -5.07 -4.97 29.63
C PRO A 182 -4.09 -5.02 30.82
N GLY A 183 -4.23 -4.08 31.75
CA GLY A 183 -3.35 -3.95 32.91
C GLY A 183 -2.03 -3.21 32.68
N GLY A 184 -1.73 -2.80 31.44
CA GLY A 184 -0.52 -2.03 31.09
C GLY A 184 -0.67 -0.51 31.26
N TRP A 185 -1.90 0.01 31.23
CA TRP A 185 -2.20 1.44 31.42
C TRP A 185 -3.56 1.67 32.10
N PRO A 186 -3.79 2.80 32.80
CA PRO A 186 -5.03 3.00 33.57
C PRO A 186 -6.32 3.13 32.75
N ALA A 187 -6.26 3.45 31.45
CA ALA A 187 -7.44 3.68 30.61
C ALA A 187 -7.16 3.33 29.13
N GLY A 188 -8.22 3.00 28.38
CA GLY A 188 -8.09 2.72 26.94
C GLY A 188 -7.39 1.40 26.60
N THR A 189 -7.30 0.49 27.56
CA THR A 189 -6.81 -0.87 27.34
C THR A 189 -7.94 -1.80 26.95
N GLY A 190 -7.69 -2.75 26.06
CA GLY A 190 -8.66 -3.75 25.66
C GLY A 190 -7.99 -4.98 25.07
N ASP A 191 -8.60 -6.15 25.30
CA ASP A 191 -8.26 -7.35 24.56
C ASP A 191 -9.04 -7.33 23.24
N ASP A 192 -8.39 -7.03 22.12
CA ASP A 192 -9.01 -6.94 20.79
C ASP A 192 -9.67 -8.25 20.35
N TRP A 193 -9.20 -9.41 20.83
CA TRP A 193 -9.85 -10.68 20.53
C TRP A 193 -11.26 -10.77 21.12
N SER A 194 -11.58 -9.99 22.16
CA SER A 194 -12.92 -9.99 22.76
C SER A 194 -14.03 -9.50 21.82
N PHE A 195 -13.66 -8.81 20.74
CA PHE A 195 -14.57 -8.35 19.69
C PHE A 195 -14.63 -9.28 18.48
N ALA A 196 -13.89 -10.40 18.51
CA ALA A 196 -13.80 -11.32 17.39
C ALA A 196 -15.09 -12.11 17.14
N GLU A 197 -15.40 -12.35 15.87
CA GLU A 197 -16.43 -13.31 15.51
C GLU A 197 -15.97 -14.73 15.90
N GLY A 198 -16.76 -15.41 16.71
CA GLY A 198 -16.35 -16.68 17.30
C GLY A 198 -15.28 -16.55 18.38
N VAL A 199 -15.34 -15.49 19.19
CA VAL A 199 -14.44 -15.21 20.34
C VAL A 199 -14.14 -16.41 21.25
N SER A 200 -15.08 -17.37 21.38
CA SER A 200 -14.93 -18.58 22.18
C SER A 200 -14.18 -19.73 21.49
N ASP A 201 -13.59 -19.49 20.31
CA ASP A 201 -12.75 -20.49 19.66
C ASP A 201 -11.54 -20.81 20.55
N PRO A 202 -11.34 -22.09 20.92
CA PRO A 202 -10.36 -22.47 21.94
C PRO A 202 -8.91 -22.21 21.54
N VAL A 203 -8.61 -21.91 20.27
CA VAL A 203 -7.26 -21.58 19.81
C VAL A 203 -6.80 -20.21 20.32
N CYS A 204 -7.71 -19.23 20.33
CA CYS A 204 -7.42 -17.84 20.67
C CYS A 204 -8.24 -17.32 21.87
N ASP A 205 -9.24 -18.06 22.36
CA ASP A 205 -9.93 -17.71 23.61
C ASP A 205 -8.93 -17.76 24.78
N PRO A 206 -8.70 -16.65 25.51
CA PRO A 206 -7.80 -16.64 26.67
C PRO A 206 -8.30 -17.50 27.84
N LYS A 207 -9.59 -17.88 27.86
CA LYS A 207 -10.19 -18.71 28.92
C LYS A 207 -10.12 -20.21 28.62
N ALA A 208 -9.80 -20.59 27.38
CA ALA A 208 -9.75 -21.99 26.99
C ALA A 208 -8.49 -22.68 27.54
N ALA A 209 -8.66 -23.87 28.12
CA ALA A 209 -7.54 -24.67 28.63
C ALA A 209 -6.56 -25.13 27.53
N THR A 210 -7.01 -25.17 26.28
CA THR A 210 -6.23 -25.56 25.10
C THR A 210 -5.77 -24.36 24.28
N THR A 211 -5.83 -23.15 24.84
CA THR A 211 -5.41 -21.93 24.13
C THR A 211 -3.96 -22.00 23.71
N THR A 212 -3.71 -21.57 22.48
CA THR A 212 -2.35 -21.41 21.92
C THR A 212 -1.92 -19.95 21.92
N ARG A 213 -2.77 -19.07 22.48
CA ARG A 213 -2.54 -17.64 22.56
C ARG A 213 -1.36 -17.32 23.47
N LEU A 214 -0.57 -16.34 23.06
CA LEU A 214 0.51 -15.81 23.89
C LEU A 214 -0.07 -14.95 25.02
N THR A 215 0.53 -15.03 26.19
CA THR A 215 0.29 -14.03 27.24
C THR A 215 0.90 -12.68 26.83
N PRO A 216 0.47 -11.55 27.45
CA PRO A 216 1.09 -10.25 27.19
C PRO A 216 2.61 -10.27 27.34
N ASP A 217 3.14 -10.81 28.45
CA ASP A 217 4.58 -10.88 28.70
C ASP A 217 5.33 -11.74 27.68
N GLN A 218 4.74 -12.88 27.29
CA GLN A 218 5.29 -13.73 26.23
C GLN A 218 5.39 -12.98 24.90
N GLN A 219 4.35 -12.22 24.54
CA GLN A 219 4.35 -11.47 23.29
C GLN A 219 5.31 -10.27 23.33
N VAL A 220 5.42 -9.58 24.47
CA VAL A 220 6.46 -8.55 24.67
C VAL A 220 7.85 -9.16 24.47
N GLN A 221 8.09 -10.37 24.99
CA GLN A 221 9.36 -11.08 24.77
C GLN A 221 9.59 -11.45 23.29
N VAL A 222 8.55 -11.82 22.55
CA VAL A 222 8.64 -12.01 21.08
C VAL A 222 9.05 -10.69 20.41
N GLY A 223 8.39 -9.57 20.73
CA GLY A 223 8.73 -8.25 20.22
C GLY A 223 10.18 -7.86 20.53
N ALA A 224 10.60 -8.01 21.79
CA ALA A 224 11.95 -7.75 22.26
C ALA A 224 13.03 -8.66 21.64
N THR A 225 12.63 -9.76 21.01
CA THR A 225 13.55 -10.65 20.28
C THR A 225 13.63 -10.26 18.81
N TYR A 226 12.48 -10.21 18.11
CA TYR A 226 12.44 -10.06 16.65
C TYR A 226 12.69 -8.63 16.18
N ILE A 227 12.14 -7.62 16.86
CA ILE A 227 12.29 -6.21 16.45
C ILE A 227 13.77 -5.77 16.46
N PRO A 228 14.52 -5.91 17.57
CA PRO A 228 15.93 -5.53 17.55
C PRO A 228 16.77 -6.47 16.68
N ALA A 229 16.45 -7.76 16.57
CA ALA A 229 17.17 -8.67 15.67
C ALA A 229 17.11 -8.21 14.21
N PHE A 230 15.95 -7.73 13.75
CA PHE A 230 15.79 -7.19 12.40
C PHE A 230 16.66 -5.94 12.17
N PHE A 231 16.64 -4.96 13.08
CA PHE A 231 17.45 -3.76 12.92
C PHE A 231 18.95 -4.02 13.06
N ARG A 232 19.35 -4.92 13.96
CA ARG A 232 20.76 -5.36 14.08
C ARG A 232 21.24 -6.11 12.84
N LEU A 233 20.35 -6.85 12.18
CA LEU A 233 20.63 -7.48 10.90
C LEU A 233 20.79 -6.45 9.78
N ALA A 234 19.80 -5.57 9.60
CA ALA A 234 19.70 -4.69 8.44
C ALA A 234 20.61 -3.45 8.51
N LEU A 235 20.79 -2.89 9.70
CA LEU A 235 21.65 -1.71 9.94
C LEU A 235 23.04 -2.15 10.44
N GLY A 236 23.05 -2.99 11.48
CA GLY A 236 24.28 -3.46 12.13
C GLY A 236 25.04 -4.57 11.39
N GLY A 237 24.44 -5.17 10.35
CA GLY A 237 25.06 -6.25 9.57
C GLY A 237 25.23 -7.58 10.32
N GLU A 238 24.54 -7.77 11.45
CA GLU A 238 24.68 -8.97 12.29
C GLU A 238 23.96 -10.19 11.68
N LYS A 239 24.65 -10.86 10.74
CA LYS A 239 24.11 -11.99 9.94
C LYS A 239 23.57 -13.17 10.76
N ARG A 240 23.94 -13.31 12.04
CA ARG A 240 23.39 -14.35 12.92
C ARG A 240 21.86 -14.27 13.07
N PHE A 241 21.28 -13.11 12.83
CA PHE A 241 19.82 -12.89 12.89
C PHE A 241 19.10 -13.14 11.56
N LEU A 242 19.83 -13.33 10.45
CA LEU A 242 19.24 -13.57 9.13
C LEU A 242 18.25 -14.77 9.10
N PRO A 243 18.54 -15.91 9.76
CA PRO A 243 17.62 -17.05 9.78
C PRO A 243 16.22 -16.75 10.31
N LEU A 244 16.03 -15.70 11.11
CA LEU A 244 14.71 -15.31 11.63
C LEU A 244 13.80 -14.73 10.54
N PHE A 245 14.37 -14.24 9.43
CA PHE A 245 13.67 -13.45 8.42
C PHE A 245 13.81 -13.98 6.99
N ASP A 246 14.68 -14.97 6.74
CA ASP A 246 15.00 -15.48 5.40
C ASP A 246 14.19 -16.72 4.99
N GLY A 247 13.18 -17.08 5.77
CA GLY A 247 12.34 -18.25 5.57
C GLY A 247 12.91 -19.56 6.10
N SER A 248 14.00 -19.51 6.87
CA SER A 248 14.52 -20.67 7.61
C SER A 248 13.59 -21.06 8.76
N ALA A 249 13.47 -22.36 9.00
CA ALA A 249 12.74 -22.88 10.16
C ALA A 249 13.65 -22.88 11.39
N VAL A 250 13.64 -21.77 12.13
CA VAL A 250 14.42 -21.59 13.36
C VAL A 250 13.56 -21.04 14.49
N THR A 251 13.85 -21.47 15.72
CA THR A 251 13.21 -20.94 16.93
C THR A 251 14.29 -20.42 17.86
N PRO A 252 14.36 -19.10 18.12
CA PRO A 252 15.24 -18.56 19.15
C PRO A 252 14.94 -19.18 20.52
N PRO A 253 15.96 -19.51 21.34
CA PRO A 253 15.75 -19.99 22.71
C PRO A 253 14.88 -19.05 23.54
N GLU A 254 15.03 -17.73 23.36
CA GLU A 254 14.30 -16.68 24.07
C GLU A 254 12.80 -16.68 23.80
N THR A 255 12.37 -17.31 22.71
CA THR A 255 10.96 -17.42 22.30
C THR A 255 10.54 -18.87 22.09
N SER A 256 11.14 -19.82 22.82
CA SER A 256 10.84 -21.26 22.66
C SER A 256 9.38 -21.64 22.95
N PHE A 257 8.64 -20.77 23.64
CA PHE A 257 7.20 -20.90 23.91
C PHE A 257 6.32 -20.47 22.73
N ALA A 258 6.87 -19.75 21.74
CA ALA A 258 6.13 -19.21 20.61
C ALA A 258 6.49 -19.97 19.33
N ARG A 259 5.48 -20.23 18.49
CA ARG A 259 5.69 -20.70 17.12
C ARG A 259 5.71 -19.50 16.19
N VAL A 260 6.88 -19.23 15.62
CA VAL A 260 7.08 -18.16 14.64
C VAL A 260 7.59 -18.76 13.35
N THR A 261 7.05 -18.32 12.23
CA THR A 261 7.46 -18.75 10.89
C THR A 261 7.69 -17.53 10.02
N SER A 262 8.69 -17.58 9.14
CA SER A 262 8.91 -16.54 8.14
C SER A 262 8.76 -17.10 6.72
N THR A 263 8.28 -16.27 5.81
CA THR A 263 8.46 -16.46 4.37
C THR A 263 9.21 -15.26 3.83
N ALA A 264 10.13 -15.51 2.90
CA ALA A 264 11.01 -14.48 2.40
C ALA A 264 10.95 -14.39 0.87
N THR A 265 11.20 -13.18 0.39
CA THR A 265 11.68 -12.95 -0.97
C THR A 265 13.10 -12.43 -0.85
N GLN A 266 14.06 -13.22 -1.32
CA GLN A 266 15.48 -12.86 -1.26
C GLN A 266 15.81 -11.72 -2.23
N PRO A 267 16.88 -10.95 -2.04
CA PRO A 267 17.30 -9.89 -2.96
C PRO A 267 17.36 -10.33 -4.43
N ALA A 268 16.94 -9.49 -5.39
CA ALA A 268 16.86 -9.91 -6.80
C ALA A 268 18.19 -10.42 -7.38
N ARG A 269 19.34 -9.90 -6.91
CA ARG A 269 20.66 -10.38 -7.39
C ARG A 269 21.07 -11.74 -6.79
N SER A 270 20.43 -12.17 -5.71
CA SER A 270 20.72 -13.43 -5.02
C SER A 270 19.72 -14.52 -5.36
N ARG A 271 18.73 -14.27 -6.23
CA ARG A 271 17.73 -15.25 -6.66
C ARG A 271 17.58 -15.33 -8.18
N VAL A 272 16.98 -16.40 -8.65
CA VAL A 272 16.37 -16.52 -9.98
C VAL A 272 14.99 -17.14 -9.82
N ASP A 273 13.98 -16.44 -10.32
CA ASP A 273 12.61 -16.94 -10.28
C ASP A 273 12.42 -17.95 -11.43
N ILE A 274 12.13 -19.21 -11.09
CA ILE A 274 11.83 -20.26 -12.05
C ILE A 274 10.40 -20.07 -12.56
N ASN A 275 9.47 -19.81 -11.65
CA ASN A 275 8.10 -19.38 -11.96
C ASN A 275 7.48 -18.69 -10.73
N THR A 276 6.90 -17.49 -10.88
CA THR A 276 6.25 -16.77 -9.77
C THR A 276 4.81 -17.24 -9.52
N PHE A 277 4.20 -17.87 -10.53
CA PHE A 277 2.79 -18.26 -10.61
C PHE A 277 1.78 -17.10 -10.62
N GLU A 278 2.21 -15.89 -10.99
CA GLU A 278 1.31 -14.72 -11.02
C GLU A 278 0.47 -14.59 -12.30
N ARG A 279 0.75 -15.44 -13.29
CA ARG A 279 0.05 -15.49 -14.58
C ARG A 279 0.16 -16.88 -15.19
N GLN A 280 -0.76 -17.19 -16.11
CA GLN A 280 -0.66 -18.42 -16.90
C GLN A 280 0.67 -18.47 -17.66
N ASP A 281 1.37 -19.60 -17.57
CA ASP A 281 2.70 -19.78 -18.16
C ASP A 281 2.81 -21.15 -18.82
N ARG A 282 3.33 -21.20 -20.05
CA ARG A 282 3.48 -22.44 -20.84
C ARG A 282 4.48 -23.43 -20.25
N SER A 283 5.36 -22.96 -19.36
CA SER A 283 6.28 -23.81 -18.61
C SER A 283 5.55 -24.71 -17.61
N VAL A 284 4.34 -24.33 -17.17
CA VAL A 284 3.50 -25.07 -16.23
C VAL A 284 2.57 -25.99 -17.02
N ARG A 285 2.70 -27.31 -16.79
CA ARG A 285 1.86 -28.34 -17.43
C ARG A 285 1.20 -29.20 -16.37
N VAL A 286 -0.09 -29.45 -16.55
CA VAL A 286 -0.90 -30.29 -15.66
C VAL A 286 -1.13 -31.65 -16.31
N SER A 287 -1.11 -32.73 -15.52
CA SER A 287 -1.37 -34.09 -16.00
C SER A 287 -1.97 -34.97 -14.90
N GLY A 288 -2.51 -36.13 -15.29
CA GLY A 288 -3.28 -36.98 -14.37
C GLY A 288 -4.65 -36.37 -14.10
N ASP A 289 -5.10 -36.46 -12.85
CA ASP A 289 -6.38 -35.92 -12.39
C ASP A 289 -6.24 -34.59 -11.63
N ALA A 290 -5.09 -33.91 -11.74
CA ALA A 290 -4.93 -32.59 -11.19
C ALA A 290 -5.61 -31.53 -12.07
N THR A 291 -6.14 -30.49 -11.43
CA THR A 291 -6.41 -29.19 -12.05
C THR A 291 -5.42 -28.18 -11.49
N ALA A 292 -5.01 -27.21 -12.31
CA ALA A 292 -4.21 -26.10 -11.85
C ALA A 292 -4.55 -24.83 -12.63
N GLU A 293 -4.92 -23.77 -11.92
CA GLU A 293 -5.29 -22.49 -12.50
C GLU A 293 -4.69 -21.35 -11.68
N VAL A 294 -4.30 -20.26 -12.33
CA VAL A 294 -3.86 -19.06 -11.61
C VAL A 294 -5.10 -18.31 -11.15
N CYS A 295 -5.21 -18.13 -9.84
CA CYS A 295 -6.29 -17.39 -9.18
C CYS A 295 -5.75 -16.11 -8.54
N ALA A 296 -6.63 -15.17 -8.22
CA ALA A 296 -6.31 -13.97 -7.43
C ALA A 296 -7.55 -13.52 -6.65
N SER A 297 -7.35 -12.74 -5.59
CA SER A 297 -8.43 -12.20 -4.75
C SER A 297 -9.35 -13.23 -4.12
N MET A 298 -10.22 -12.77 -3.22
CA MET A 298 -11.38 -13.52 -2.77
C MET A 298 -12.67 -12.96 -3.37
N GLY A 299 -13.59 -13.86 -3.68
CA GLY A 299 -14.98 -13.54 -3.99
C GLY A 299 -15.90 -13.90 -2.82
N GLY A 300 -17.20 -13.94 -3.06
CA GLY A 300 -18.19 -14.29 -2.03
C GLY A 300 -18.40 -13.18 -1.02
N ALA A 301 -18.84 -13.54 0.19
CA ALA A 301 -19.15 -12.58 1.24
C ALA A 301 -17.87 -11.90 1.76
N GLY A 302 -17.84 -10.56 1.74
CA GLY A 302 -16.66 -9.78 2.13
C GLY A 302 -15.54 -9.72 1.07
N GLY A 303 -15.76 -10.28 -0.13
CA GLY A 303 -14.81 -10.22 -1.23
C GLY A 303 -14.94 -8.99 -2.12
N VAL A 304 -14.16 -8.99 -3.21
CA VAL A 304 -14.24 -7.94 -4.23
C VAL A 304 -15.61 -7.96 -4.93
N THR A 305 -16.09 -6.79 -5.35
CA THR A 305 -17.46 -6.62 -5.89
C THR A 305 -17.49 -6.31 -7.38
N LEU A 306 -16.36 -5.91 -7.97
CA LEU A 306 -16.23 -5.70 -9.41
C LEU A 306 -15.69 -6.93 -10.13
N PRO A 307 -16.04 -7.14 -11.42
CA PRO A 307 -15.53 -8.25 -12.22
C PRO A 307 -14.00 -8.33 -12.21
N GLN A 308 -13.46 -9.53 -11.97
CA GLN A 308 -12.03 -9.80 -11.97
C GLN A 308 -11.60 -10.57 -13.22
N ALA A 309 -10.34 -10.40 -13.63
CA ALA A 309 -9.77 -11.08 -14.79
C ALA A 309 -9.37 -12.54 -14.51
N SER A 310 -9.06 -12.86 -13.25
CA SER A 310 -8.69 -14.21 -12.79
C SER A 310 -9.81 -14.78 -11.93
N PRO A 311 -9.97 -16.12 -11.87
CA PRO A 311 -10.84 -16.74 -10.89
C PRO A 311 -10.40 -16.38 -9.47
N TYR A 312 -11.35 -16.42 -8.54
CA TYR A 312 -11.06 -16.18 -7.13
C TYR A 312 -10.28 -17.33 -6.52
N CYS A 313 -9.28 -17.01 -5.70
CA CYS A 313 -8.58 -18.04 -4.93
C CYS A 313 -9.46 -18.61 -3.82
N SER A 314 -10.32 -17.81 -3.20
CA SER A 314 -11.32 -18.29 -2.25
C SER A 314 -12.66 -17.62 -2.50
N THR A 315 -13.74 -18.37 -2.33
CA THR A 315 -15.12 -17.82 -2.36
C THR A 315 -15.93 -18.20 -1.12
N THR A 316 -15.35 -18.99 -0.22
CA THR A 316 -16.10 -19.61 0.90
C THR A 316 -15.63 -19.17 2.27
N LEU A 317 -14.39 -18.72 2.39
CA LEU A 317 -13.82 -18.23 3.65
C LEU A 317 -14.18 -16.76 3.90
N ASN A 318 -14.22 -16.40 5.17
CA ASN A 318 -14.30 -15.01 5.59
C ASN A 318 -12.99 -14.27 5.25
N GLN A 319 -13.06 -12.97 4.95
CA GLN A 319 -11.89 -12.13 4.64
C GLN A 319 -10.78 -12.21 5.70
N ALA A 320 -11.15 -12.40 6.98
CA ALA A 320 -10.22 -12.56 8.09
C ALA A 320 -9.32 -13.81 7.94
N ALA A 321 -9.81 -14.84 7.25
CA ALA A 321 -9.11 -16.11 7.07
C ALA A 321 -8.25 -16.17 5.79
N VAL A 322 -8.16 -15.09 5.00
CA VAL A 322 -7.43 -15.08 3.72
C VAL A 322 -6.51 -13.87 3.55
N PRO A 323 -5.43 -13.73 4.35
CA PRO A 323 -4.58 -12.54 4.34
C PRO A 323 -3.95 -12.15 3.01
N HIS A 324 -3.71 -13.12 2.12
CA HIS A 324 -3.19 -12.87 0.76
C HIS A 324 -4.25 -12.27 -0.19
N TRP A 325 -5.54 -12.38 0.13
CA TRP A 325 -6.62 -12.13 -0.82
C TRP A 325 -7.72 -11.20 -0.31
N SER A 326 -7.70 -10.88 0.98
CA SER A 326 -8.65 -9.97 1.60
C SER A 326 -8.62 -8.60 0.92
N PRO A 327 -9.79 -7.97 0.66
CA PRO A 327 -9.84 -6.60 0.18
C PRO A 327 -9.22 -5.62 1.18
N ALA A 328 -8.61 -4.56 0.66
CA ALA A 328 -8.13 -3.42 1.46
C ALA A 328 -9.04 -2.19 1.24
N LEU A 329 -9.19 -1.35 2.26
CA LEU A 329 -10.20 -0.29 2.28
C LEU A 329 -10.13 0.66 1.07
N TRP A 330 -8.93 1.17 0.74
CA TRP A 330 -8.68 2.06 -0.40
C TRP A 330 -8.09 1.33 -1.61
N ALA A 331 -8.37 0.03 -1.69
CA ALA A 331 -7.97 -0.84 -2.78
C ALA A 331 -8.94 -2.02 -2.98
N TRP A 332 -10.21 -1.85 -2.59
CA TRP A 332 -11.15 -2.98 -2.38
C TRP A 332 -11.28 -3.91 -3.57
N ASN A 333 -11.35 -3.36 -4.78
CA ASN A 333 -11.63 -4.13 -5.99
C ASN A 333 -10.38 -4.50 -6.80
N ILE A 334 -9.19 -4.24 -6.25
CA ILE A 334 -7.92 -4.50 -6.92
C ILE A 334 -7.57 -5.99 -6.79
N PRO A 335 -7.01 -6.63 -7.83
CA PRO A 335 -6.52 -8.00 -7.73
C PRO A 335 -5.49 -8.15 -6.60
N SER A 336 -5.71 -9.11 -5.70
CA SER A 336 -4.82 -9.44 -4.57
C SER A 336 -4.09 -10.75 -4.82
N THR A 337 -2.76 -10.73 -4.64
CA THR A 337 -1.80 -11.84 -4.73
C THR A 337 -2.20 -13.00 -5.65
N PRO A 338 -1.91 -12.90 -6.95
CA PRO A 338 -2.11 -14.00 -7.87
C PRO A 338 -1.18 -15.19 -7.55
N MET A 339 -1.70 -16.41 -7.63
CA MET A 339 -0.92 -17.64 -7.42
C MET A 339 -1.58 -18.88 -8.05
N LEU A 340 -0.85 -20.00 -8.11
CA LEU A 340 -1.38 -21.25 -8.68
C LEU A 340 -2.24 -22.00 -7.65
N HIS A 341 -3.48 -22.30 -8.02
CA HIS A 341 -4.38 -23.17 -7.27
C HIS A 341 -4.37 -24.56 -7.86
N MET A 342 -3.74 -25.52 -7.20
CA MET A 342 -3.69 -26.92 -7.61
C MET A 342 -4.69 -27.75 -6.80
N LYS A 343 -5.55 -28.52 -7.46
CA LYS A 343 -6.46 -29.49 -6.82
C LYS A 343 -6.33 -30.85 -7.48
N TRP A 344 -6.66 -31.91 -6.76
CA TRP A 344 -6.66 -33.28 -7.28
C TRP A 344 -7.68 -34.16 -6.57
N THR A 345 -8.06 -35.26 -7.22
CA THR A 345 -9.04 -36.22 -6.69
C THR A 345 -8.42 -37.55 -6.22
N SER A 346 -7.15 -37.79 -6.58
CA SER A 346 -6.36 -38.99 -6.29
C SER A 346 -4.86 -38.66 -6.35
N GLY A 347 -4.01 -39.61 -5.97
CA GLY A 347 -2.55 -39.45 -5.98
C GLY A 347 -1.89 -39.44 -7.37
N SER A 348 -2.65 -39.40 -8.47
CA SER A 348 -2.09 -39.40 -9.83
C SER A 348 -1.79 -38.00 -10.38
N GLY A 349 -2.40 -36.96 -9.78
CA GLY A 349 -2.37 -35.59 -10.25
C GLY A 349 -1.00 -34.94 -10.14
N GLN A 350 -0.59 -34.21 -11.19
CA GLN A 350 0.73 -33.60 -11.27
C GLN A 350 0.71 -32.22 -11.90
N VAL A 351 1.49 -31.31 -11.33
CA VAL A 351 1.91 -30.05 -11.95
C VAL A 351 3.42 -30.11 -12.23
N ARG A 352 3.82 -29.85 -13.47
CA ARG A 352 5.21 -29.85 -13.93
C ARG A 352 5.61 -28.45 -14.35
N VAL A 353 6.66 -27.92 -13.77
CA VAL A 353 7.23 -26.62 -14.10
C VAL A 353 8.53 -26.83 -14.85
N THR A 354 8.54 -26.49 -16.13
CA THR A 354 9.74 -26.55 -16.97
C THR A 354 10.67 -25.40 -16.60
N VAL A 355 11.90 -25.71 -16.18
CA VAL A 355 12.88 -24.67 -15.82
C VAL A 355 13.34 -23.95 -17.09
N PRO A 356 13.12 -22.62 -17.20
CA PRO A 356 13.54 -21.83 -18.35
C PRO A 356 15.05 -21.95 -18.59
N PRO A 357 15.55 -21.93 -19.85
CA PRO A 357 16.97 -22.08 -20.15
C PRO A 357 17.90 -21.19 -19.32
N ALA A 358 17.51 -19.93 -19.06
CA ALA A 358 18.28 -18.97 -18.28
C ALA A 358 18.37 -19.30 -16.77
N ALA A 359 17.46 -20.14 -16.25
CA ALA A 359 17.37 -20.51 -14.84
C ALA A 359 17.86 -21.94 -14.54
N ARG A 360 18.34 -22.70 -15.54
CA ARG A 360 18.72 -24.12 -15.36
C ARG A 360 19.97 -24.34 -14.53
N ASN A 361 20.89 -23.39 -14.55
CA ASN A 361 22.09 -23.47 -13.74
C ASN A 361 21.83 -22.88 -12.35
N ILE A 362 21.62 -23.78 -11.39
CA ILE A 362 21.39 -23.44 -10.00
C ILE A 362 22.58 -23.78 -9.09
N SER A 363 23.74 -24.17 -9.65
CA SER A 363 24.89 -24.62 -8.84
C SER A 363 25.49 -23.56 -7.93
N ARG A 364 25.11 -22.29 -8.12
CA ARG A 364 25.53 -21.14 -7.30
C ARG A 364 24.56 -20.80 -6.17
N PHE A 365 23.42 -21.48 -6.10
CA PHE A 365 22.37 -21.19 -5.13
C PHE A 365 22.42 -22.17 -3.95
N GLU A 366 22.09 -21.68 -2.76
CA GLU A 366 21.99 -22.46 -1.52
C GLU A 366 20.73 -23.33 -1.49
N GLN A 367 19.65 -22.89 -2.16
CA GLN A 367 18.37 -23.59 -2.11
C GLN A 367 17.50 -23.36 -3.35
N ILE A 368 16.53 -24.27 -3.52
CA ILE A 368 15.27 -23.97 -4.19
C ILE A 368 14.23 -23.69 -3.10
N SER A 369 13.43 -22.65 -3.24
CA SER A 369 12.29 -22.37 -2.36
C SER A 369 10.99 -22.29 -3.16
N VAL A 370 9.89 -22.61 -2.48
CA VAL A 370 8.52 -22.44 -2.97
C VAL A 370 7.59 -22.16 -1.80
N LYS A 371 6.61 -21.29 -1.98
CA LYS A 371 5.62 -20.96 -0.94
C LYS A 371 4.35 -21.78 -1.19
N VAL A 372 3.86 -22.47 -0.16
CA VAL A 372 2.72 -23.40 -0.28
C VAL A 372 1.77 -23.26 0.92
N ALA A 373 0.47 -23.34 0.68
CA ALA A 373 -0.55 -23.50 1.72
C ALA A 373 -1.55 -24.60 1.34
N ALA A 374 -2.07 -25.32 2.32
CA ALA A 374 -3.21 -26.22 2.13
C ALA A 374 -4.44 -25.46 1.66
N ASP A 375 -5.16 -26.04 0.68
CA ASP A 375 -6.36 -25.45 0.09
C ASP A 375 -7.50 -25.22 1.10
N GLU A 376 -8.43 -24.29 0.81
CA GLU A 376 -9.57 -23.96 1.68
C GLU A 376 -10.49 -25.16 1.95
N PHE A 377 -10.58 -26.11 1.02
CA PHE A 377 -11.42 -27.30 1.15
C PHE A 377 -10.72 -28.47 1.85
N VAL A 378 -9.43 -28.35 2.17
CA VAL A 378 -8.71 -29.36 2.96
C VAL A 378 -9.18 -29.29 4.42
N PRO A 379 -9.72 -30.38 5.00
CA PRO A 379 -10.26 -30.33 6.36
C PRO A 379 -9.18 -30.16 7.43
N THR A 380 -8.07 -30.89 7.34
CA THR A 380 -7.02 -30.92 8.37
C THR A 380 -5.62 -30.80 7.77
N ALA A 381 -5.26 -31.69 6.85
CA ALA A 381 -3.97 -31.68 6.18
C ALA A 381 -4.09 -32.30 4.78
N THR A 382 -3.11 -32.05 3.93
CA THR A 382 -2.93 -32.69 2.64
C THR A 382 -1.43 -32.94 2.45
N ASP A 383 -0.98 -33.42 1.29
CA ASP A 383 0.45 -33.40 0.97
C ASP A 383 0.68 -33.44 -0.55
N LEU A 384 1.92 -33.15 -0.94
CA LEU A 384 2.42 -33.38 -2.28
C LEU A 384 3.89 -33.75 -2.22
N VAL A 385 4.34 -34.53 -3.20
CA VAL A 385 5.77 -34.79 -3.40
C VAL A 385 6.33 -33.74 -4.35
N VAL A 386 7.28 -32.95 -3.87
CA VAL A 386 8.09 -32.08 -4.72
C VAL A 386 9.28 -32.88 -5.26
N SER A 387 9.54 -32.75 -6.56
CA SER A 387 10.68 -33.39 -7.23
C SER A 387 11.46 -32.40 -8.06
N VAL A 388 12.80 -32.50 -8.03
CA VAL A 388 13.71 -31.71 -8.86
C VAL A 388 14.39 -32.66 -9.84
N ILE A 389 14.31 -32.36 -11.14
CA ILE A 389 14.79 -33.23 -12.22
C ILE A 389 15.83 -32.51 -13.07
N ASP A 390 16.97 -33.15 -13.32
CA ASP A 390 18.05 -32.62 -14.16
C ASP A 390 17.96 -33.03 -15.63
N GLY A 391 18.85 -32.48 -16.46
CA GLY A 391 18.93 -32.77 -17.90
C GLY A 391 19.34 -34.18 -18.27
N THR A 392 19.74 -35.00 -17.30
CA THR A 392 20.00 -36.44 -17.49
C THR A 392 18.79 -37.31 -17.11
N GLY A 393 17.72 -36.69 -16.60
CA GLY A 393 16.51 -37.38 -16.13
C GLY A 393 16.62 -37.91 -14.70
N ARG A 394 17.70 -37.61 -13.96
CA ARG A 394 17.79 -37.96 -12.54
C ARG A 394 16.87 -37.05 -11.74
N ALA A 395 16.26 -37.62 -10.70
CA ALA A 395 15.33 -36.91 -9.83
C ALA A 395 15.75 -37.02 -8.35
N TRP A 396 15.54 -35.93 -7.63
CA TRP A 396 15.41 -35.92 -6.17
C TRP A 396 13.95 -35.64 -5.82
N SER A 397 13.43 -36.28 -4.78
CA SER A 397 12.03 -36.13 -4.37
C SER A 397 11.87 -36.17 -2.86
N ALA A 398 10.96 -35.38 -2.33
CA ALA A 398 10.51 -35.46 -0.93
C ALA A 398 9.04 -35.04 -0.80
N PRO A 399 8.27 -35.63 0.11
CA PRO A 399 6.99 -35.07 0.55
C PRO A 399 7.19 -33.66 1.12
N VAL A 400 6.29 -32.73 0.82
CA VAL A 400 6.36 -31.37 1.35
C VAL A 400 6.21 -31.39 2.87
N SER A 401 5.41 -32.30 3.42
CA SER A 401 5.29 -32.48 4.87
C SER A 401 6.62 -32.77 5.59
N GLN A 402 7.59 -33.41 4.91
CA GLN A 402 8.93 -33.66 5.47
C GLN A 402 9.83 -32.41 5.43
N LEU A 403 9.57 -31.49 4.50
CA LEU A 403 10.35 -30.26 4.34
C LEU A 403 9.79 -29.13 5.21
N ASN A 404 8.47 -28.97 5.22
CA ASN A 404 7.74 -28.07 6.10
C ASN A 404 6.28 -28.54 6.27
N PRO A 405 5.92 -29.19 7.40
CA PRO A 405 4.56 -29.67 7.62
C PRO A 405 3.52 -28.55 7.70
N ALA A 406 3.92 -27.32 8.04
CA ALA A 406 3.01 -26.18 8.09
C ALA A 406 2.44 -25.82 6.70
N ALA A 407 3.18 -26.13 5.64
CA ALA A 407 2.83 -25.76 4.27
C ALA A 407 1.65 -26.58 3.70
N VAL A 408 1.36 -27.73 4.30
CA VAL A 408 0.31 -28.66 3.85
C VAL A 408 -0.67 -29.03 4.97
N THR A 409 -0.62 -28.31 6.10
CA THR A 409 -1.57 -28.46 7.21
C THR A 409 -2.41 -27.19 7.32
N ARG A 410 -3.72 -27.33 7.54
CA ARG A 410 -4.58 -26.17 7.83
C ARG A 410 -4.14 -25.52 9.14
N MET A 411 -4.13 -24.19 9.17
CA MET A 411 -3.84 -23.48 10.41
C MET A 411 -4.91 -23.75 11.48
N PRO A 412 -4.57 -23.62 12.77
CA PRO A 412 -5.49 -23.96 13.86
C PRO A 412 -6.75 -23.09 13.90
N GLY A 413 -7.88 -23.70 14.21
CA GLY A 413 -9.17 -23.04 14.46
C GLY A 413 -10.29 -24.09 14.46
N VAL A 414 -11.36 -23.82 15.20
CA VAL A 414 -12.44 -24.78 15.43
C VAL A 414 -13.79 -24.21 15.02
N SER A 415 -14.17 -23.06 15.57
CA SER A 415 -15.49 -22.45 15.43
C SER A 415 -15.47 -21.02 14.91
N SER A 416 -14.36 -20.29 15.05
CA SER A 416 -14.26 -18.91 14.53
C SER A 416 -14.08 -18.91 13.01
N PRO A 417 -14.88 -18.12 12.27
CA PRO A 417 -14.67 -17.93 10.83
C PRO A 417 -13.41 -17.09 10.52
N TRP A 418 -12.78 -16.46 11.52
CA TRP A 418 -11.57 -15.65 11.35
C TRP A 418 -10.28 -16.47 11.45
N LEU A 419 -10.38 -17.70 11.96
CA LEU A 419 -9.26 -18.62 12.12
C LEU A 419 -9.18 -19.61 10.96
N ARG A 420 -8.31 -20.62 11.11
CA ARG A 420 -7.93 -21.53 10.03
C ARG A 420 -7.43 -20.76 8.80
N LYS A 421 -6.66 -19.69 9.03
CA LYS A 421 -6.21 -18.78 7.96
C LYS A 421 -5.42 -19.54 6.87
N VAL A 422 -5.55 -19.09 5.63
CA VAL A 422 -4.72 -19.56 4.50
C VAL A 422 -3.54 -18.62 4.35
N ILE A 423 -2.38 -19.01 4.86
CA ILE A 423 -1.14 -18.23 4.76
C ILE A 423 -0.05 -19.16 4.24
N LEU A 424 0.59 -18.77 3.14
CA LEU A 424 1.62 -19.58 2.50
C LEU A 424 2.83 -19.73 3.44
N GLN A 425 3.38 -20.93 3.46
CA GLN A 425 4.57 -21.30 4.22
C GLN A 425 5.71 -21.63 3.26
N GLN A 426 6.94 -21.27 3.62
CA GLN A 426 8.08 -21.51 2.77
C GLN A 426 8.56 -22.97 2.89
N VAL A 427 8.60 -23.66 1.76
CA VAL A 427 9.19 -24.98 1.59
C VAL A 427 10.57 -24.80 0.97
N THR A 428 11.59 -25.35 1.61
CA THR A 428 12.99 -25.17 1.20
C THR A 428 13.62 -26.50 0.86
N ILE A 429 14.27 -26.58 -0.31
CA ILE A 429 15.08 -27.70 -0.76
C ILE A 429 16.53 -27.24 -0.82
N PRO A 430 17.38 -27.59 0.17
CA PRO A 430 18.79 -27.23 0.14
C PRO A 430 19.47 -27.87 -1.07
N THR A 431 20.27 -27.11 -1.82
CA THR A 431 21.02 -27.67 -2.96
C THR A 431 22.05 -28.70 -2.50
N SER A 432 22.50 -28.62 -1.23
CA SER A 432 23.31 -29.65 -0.58
C SER A 432 22.62 -31.01 -0.46
N SER A 433 21.30 -31.09 -0.55
CA SER A 433 20.55 -32.36 -0.59
C SER A 433 20.45 -32.97 -1.99
N LEU A 434 20.75 -32.20 -3.04
CA LEU A 434 20.61 -32.57 -4.45
C LEU A 434 21.90 -33.19 -5.04
N THR A 435 22.70 -33.88 -4.22
CA THR A 435 24.07 -34.35 -4.55
C THR A 435 24.16 -35.27 -5.78
N ARG A 436 23.05 -35.93 -6.15
CA ARG A 436 22.99 -36.84 -7.32
C ARG A 436 22.55 -36.15 -8.62
N LEU A 437 22.16 -34.88 -8.56
CA LEU A 437 21.68 -34.09 -9.69
C LEU A 437 22.79 -33.23 -10.30
N ARG A 438 22.72 -33.02 -11.62
CA ARG A 438 23.52 -32.02 -12.32
C ARG A 438 22.92 -30.63 -12.12
N LEU A 439 23.35 -29.92 -11.08
CA LEU A 439 22.84 -28.57 -10.75
C LEU A 439 23.14 -27.50 -11.80
N THR A 440 24.05 -27.76 -12.74
CA THR A 440 24.27 -26.88 -13.90
C THR A 440 23.19 -27.00 -14.97
N ASP A 441 22.29 -27.98 -14.85
CA ASP A 441 21.27 -28.28 -15.85
C ASP A 441 19.99 -28.86 -15.25
N VAL A 442 19.33 -28.12 -14.36
CA VAL A 442 17.99 -28.49 -13.83
C VAL A 442 16.92 -28.17 -14.88
N ARG A 443 16.01 -29.11 -15.14
CA ARG A 443 15.03 -29.03 -16.24
C ARG A 443 13.58 -28.97 -15.80
N GLU A 444 13.24 -29.58 -14.68
CA GLU A 444 11.86 -29.63 -14.22
C GLU A 444 11.81 -29.60 -12.69
N VAL A 445 10.85 -28.84 -12.16
CA VAL A 445 10.35 -29.03 -10.79
C VAL A 445 8.93 -29.58 -10.92
N ARG A 446 8.64 -30.67 -10.23
CA ARG A 446 7.35 -31.37 -10.31
C ARG A 446 6.70 -31.44 -8.94
N PHE A 447 5.41 -31.12 -8.89
CA PHE A 447 4.54 -31.29 -7.74
C PHE A 447 3.57 -32.43 -8.04
N THR A 448 3.63 -33.50 -7.27
CA THR A 448 2.80 -34.71 -7.45
C THR A 448 1.88 -34.87 -6.25
N ALA A 449 0.59 -35.03 -6.47
CA ALA A 449 -0.40 -35.29 -5.43
C ALA A 449 0.03 -36.45 -4.52
N ALA A 450 -0.16 -36.28 -3.21
CA ALA A 450 0.10 -37.32 -2.22
C ALA A 450 -0.99 -37.29 -1.14
N ALA A 451 -1.13 -38.40 -0.41
CA ALA A 451 -2.00 -38.45 0.75
C ALA A 451 -1.35 -37.69 1.91
N GLY A 452 -2.13 -36.82 2.56
CA GLY A 452 -1.70 -36.06 3.73
C GLY A 452 -1.73 -36.87 5.02
N ALA A 453 -1.47 -36.17 6.13
CA ALA A 453 -1.66 -36.73 7.47
C ALA A 453 -3.13 -37.13 7.77
N ASP A 454 -4.07 -36.64 6.96
CA ASP A 454 -5.49 -37.01 7.01
C ASP A 454 -5.81 -38.32 6.26
N GLY A 455 -4.87 -38.85 5.48
CA GLY A 455 -5.03 -40.06 4.67
C GLY A 455 -5.92 -39.89 3.43
N ALA A 456 -6.38 -38.68 3.11
CA ALA A 456 -7.27 -38.44 1.97
C ALA A 456 -6.51 -38.56 0.64
N ALA A 457 -7.13 -39.20 -0.35
CA ALA A 457 -6.57 -39.30 -1.70
C ALA A 457 -6.76 -38.02 -2.52
N SER A 458 -7.81 -37.24 -2.23
CA SER A 458 -8.08 -35.93 -2.80
C SER A 458 -7.46 -34.82 -1.95
N GLY A 459 -7.16 -33.68 -2.55
CA GLY A 459 -6.58 -32.55 -1.85
C GLY A 459 -6.41 -31.34 -2.75
N GLY A 460 -5.76 -30.32 -2.19
CA GLY A 460 -5.42 -29.12 -2.93
C GLY A 460 -4.41 -28.25 -2.18
N VAL A 461 -3.67 -27.46 -2.94
CA VAL A 461 -2.75 -26.46 -2.40
C VAL A 461 -2.76 -25.18 -3.23
N TYR A 462 -2.37 -24.09 -2.60
CA TYR A 462 -1.94 -22.87 -3.27
C TYR A 462 -0.41 -22.85 -3.36
N ILE A 463 0.15 -22.44 -4.50
CA ILE A 463 1.59 -22.43 -4.78
C ILE A 463 2.00 -21.08 -5.37
N SER A 464 3.05 -20.47 -4.82
CA SER A 464 3.63 -19.22 -5.30
C SER A 464 5.16 -19.24 -5.22
N ASP A 465 5.83 -18.42 -6.04
CA ASP A 465 7.28 -18.12 -5.94
C ASP A 465 8.18 -19.37 -5.90
N LEU A 466 8.25 -20.10 -7.01
CA LEU A 466 9.28 -21.13 -7.17
C LEU A 466 10.57 -20.47 -7.66
N SER A 467 11.61 -20.46 -6.81
CA SER A 467 12.87 -19.77 -7.08
C SER A 467 14.08 -20.59 -6.65
N ALA A 468 15.22 -20.38 -7.30
CA ALA A 468 16.52 -20.81 -6.79
C ALA A 468 17.27 -19.60 -6.24
N GLU A 469 17.76 -19.67 -5.01
CA GLU A 469 18.17 -18.48 -4.27
C GLU A 469 19.28 -18.70 -3.23
N ASN A 470 19.94 -17.60 -2.90
CA ASN A 470 20.88 -17.45 -1.78
C ASN A 470 20.26 -16.50 -0.76
N ARG A 471 20.35 -16.88 0.53
CA ARG A 471 19.86 -16.05 1.63
C ARG A 471 20.64 -14.74 1.69
N GLY A 472 19.95 -13.62 1.89
CA GLY A 472 20.62 -12.35 2.09
C GLY A 472 19.69 -11.21 2.43
N VAL A 473 20.23 -10.18 3.07
CA VAL A 473 19.52 -8.93 3.35
C VAL A 473 19.45 -8.04 2.11
N GLY A 474 20.48 -8.10 1.28
CA GLY A 474 20.64 -7.17 0.15
C GLY A 474 21.17 -5.81 0.60
N ALA A 475 20.99 -4.80 -0.23
CA ALA A 475 21.42 -3.43 0.05
C ALA A 475 20.53 -2.42 -0.69
N ARG A 476 20.19 -1.34 0.02
CA ARG A 476 19.57 -0.16 -0.57
C ARG A 476 20.50 0.49 -1.59
N VAL A 477 19.97 0.79 -2.78
CA VAL A 477 20.62 1.59 -3.81
C VAL A 477 19.78 2.85 -4.00
N PRO A 478 20.15 3.99 -3.39
CA PRO A 478 19.34 5.20 -3.43
C PRO A 478 19.01 5.61 -4.86
N ALA A 479 17.72 5.77 -5.14
CA ALA A 479 17.20 6.26 -6.41
C ALA A 479 15.95 7.09 -6.12
N ARG A 480 15.74 8.13 -6.92
CA ARG A 480 14.46 8.84 -6.88
C ARG A 480 13.42 8.01 -7.62
N GLN A 481 12.28 7.78 -6.99
CA GLN A 481 11.14 7.08 -7.58
C GLN A 481 10.16 8.09 -8.19
N ALA A 482 9.72 7.82 -9.42
CA ALA A 482 8.57 8.52 -9.98
C ALA A 482 7.33 8.18 -9.17
N THR A 483 6.50 9.19 -8.90
CA THR A 483 5.29 9.03 -8.10
C THR A 483 4.05 9.00 -8.98
N VAL A 484 3.13 8.07 -8.71
CA VAL A 484 1.79 8.07 -9.32
C VAL A 484 0.85 8.89 -8.46
N ASN A 485 0.16 9.84 -9.11
CA ASN A 485 -0.81 10.72 -8.48
C ASN A 485 -2.12 10.72 -9.27
N VAL A 486 -3.19 11.18 -8.63
CA VAL A 486 -4.50 11.39 -9.24
C VAL A 486 -4.81 12.88 -9.24
N VAL A 487 -5.19 13.41 -10.39
CA VAL A 487 -5.61 14.80 -10.54
C VAL A 487 -7.09 14.91 -10.16
N PRO A 488 -7.48 15.80 -9.23
CA PRO A 488 -8.90 16.05 -8.98
C PRO A 488 -9.63 16.50 -10.24
N ALA A 489 -10.81 15.95 -10.48
CA ALA A 489 -11.63 16.23 -11.65
C ALA A 489 -13.00 16.75 -11.23
N ASN A 490 -13.46 17.81 -11.88
CA ASN A 490 -14.79 18.36 -11.71
C ASN A 490 -15.55 18.22 -13.03
N VAL A 491 -16.77 17.67 -13.01
CA VAL A 491 -17.58 17.45 -14.21
C VAL A 491 -19.05 17.78 -13.95
N GLU A 492 -19.76 18.13 -15.02
CA GLU A 492 -21.21 18.22 -14.99
C GLU A 492 -21.81 16.81 -14.88
N GLU A 493 -22.94 16.69 -14.20
CA GLU A 493 -23.73 15.45 -14.11
C GLU A 493 -24.25 15.03 -15.49
N GLY A 494 -24.82 15.98 -16.21
CA GLY A 494 -25.34 15.83 -17.56
C GLY A 494 -26.68 15.10 -17.59
N SER A 495 -27.38 15.19 -18.72
CA SER A 495 -28.80 14.76 -18.83
C SER A 495 -29.05 13.23 -18.91
N GLY A 496 -28.08 12.39 -18.58
CA GLY A 496 -28.15 10.93 -18.73
C GLY A 496 -26.85 10.20 -18.39
N PRO A 497 -26.82 8.86 -18.47
CA PRO A 497 -25.59 8.08 -18.26
C PRO A 497 -24.46 8.52 -19.19
N GLY A 498 -23.28 8.75 -18.62
CA GLY A 498 -22.14 9.33 -19.31
C GLY A 498 -20.80 8.74 -18.87
N THR A 499 -19.72 9.38 -19.29
CA THR A 499 -18.37 9.04 -18.87
C THR A 499 -17.58 10.31 -18.63
N ALA A 500 -17.04 10.43 -17.43
CA ALA A 500 -16.03 11.41 -17.06
C ALA A 500 -14.64 10.80 -17.16
N GLU A 501 -13.61 11.62 -17.21
CA GLU A 501 -12.22 11.17 -17.15
C GLU A 501 -11.49 11.77 -15.96
N VAL A 502 -10.68 10.93 -15.32
CA VAL A 502 -9.73 11.35 -14.27
C VAL A 502 -8.32 11.09 -14.79
N ALA A 503 -7.41 12.06 -14.62
CA ALA A 503 -6.01 11.86 -15.00
C ALA A 503 -5.23 11.17 -13.89
N ALA A 504 -4.64 10.03 -14.22
CA ALA A 504 -3.53 9.46 -13.47
C ALA A 504 -2.22 10.01 -14.04
N VAL A 505 -1.33 10.53 -13.20
CA VAL A 505 -0.13 11.25 -13.64
C VAL A 505 1.13 10.80 -12.91
N LEU A 506 2.26 10.83 -13.63
CA LEU A 506 3.59 10.66 -13.04
C LEU A 506 4.19 12.02 -12.69
N SER A 507 4.86 12.11 -11.55
CA SER A 507 5.61 13.31 -11.17
C SER A 507 6.83 13.58 -12.06
N GLU A 508 7.35 12.57 -12.75
CA GLU A 508 8.40 12.72 -13.76
C GLU A 508 8.35 11.59 -14.81
N ARG A 509 9.05 11.78 -15.94
CA ARG A 509 9.17 10.74 -16.98
C ARG A 509 10.01 9.57 -16.46
N ALA A 510 9.47 8.36 -16.52
CA ALA A 510 10.21 7.13 -16.23
C ALA A 510 10.76 6.48 -17.51
N GLY A 511 11.95 5.91 -17.45
CA GLY A 511 12.59 5.17 -18.56
C GLY A 511 12.09 3.73 -18.73
N HIS A 512 11.17 3.30 -17.87
CA HIS A 512 10.55 1.97 -17.85
C HIS A 512 9.04 2.14 -17.62
N PRO A 513 8.23 1.08 -17.83
CA PRO A 513 6.82 1.13 -17.48
C PRO A 513 6.62 1.40 -15.98
N VAL A 514 5.54 2.11 -15.67
CA VAL A 514 5.00 2.26 -14.31
C VAL A 514 3.54 1.86 -14.37
N SER A 515 3.06 1.06 -13.42
CA SER A 515 1.65 0.66 -13.35
C SER A 515 1.04 0.98 -12.00
N ALA A 516 -0.27 1.15 -11.97
CA ALA A 516 -1.06 1.33 -10.77
C ALA A 516 -2.50 0.88 -11.04
N TYR A 517 -3.32 0.84 -10.00
CA TYR A 517 -4.77 0.70 -10.14
C TYR A 517 -5.45 1.98 -9.68
N VAL A 518 -6.29 2.54 -10.54
CA VAL A 518 -7.10 3.71 -10.21
C VAL A 518 -8.50 3.28 -9.87
N SER A 519 -8.94 3.60 -8.66
CA SER A 519 -10.26 3.24 -8.15
C SER A 519 -11.08 4.47 -7.84
N VAL A 520 -12.35 4.48 -8.25
CA VAL A 520 -13.35 5.48 -7.85
C VAL A 520 -14.36 4.80 -6.95
N TYR A 521 -14.51 5.33 -5.74
CA TYR A 521 -15.39 4.78 -4.72
C TYR A 521 -16.79 5.38 -4.86
N ASN A 522 -17.80 4.52 -4.85
CA ASN A 522 -19.20 4.94 -4.95
C ASN A 522 -19.62 5.80 -3.73
N SER A 523 -20.65 6.62 -3.91
CA SER A 523 -21.36 7.32 -2.84
C SER A 523 -22.82 6.85 -2.79
N PRO A 524 -23.51 7.01 -1.63
CA PRO A 524 -24.94 6.71 -1.53
C PRO A 524 -25.83 7.50 -2.49
N ALA A 525 -25.34 8.62 -3.05
CA ALA A 525 -26.07 9.49 -3.97
C ALA A 525 -26.05 9.02 -5.43
N GLY A 526 -25.32 7.94 -5.76
CA GLY A 526 -25.49 7.22 -7.04
C GLY A 526 -25.04 7.92 -8.32
N GLN A 527 -24.51 9.15 -8.29
CA GLN A 527 -24.11 9.91 -9.50
C GLN A 527 -22.84 9.40 -10.20
N SER A 528 -22.13 8.40 -9.63
CA SER A 528 -21.00 7.70 -10.24
C SER A 528 -20.98 6.24 -9.82
N GLY A 529 -20.64 5.33 -10.74
CA GLY A 529 -20.43 3.92 -10.40
C GLY A 529 -19.10 3.68 -9.69
N ALA A 530 -19.05 2.69 -8.78
CA ALA A 530 -17.77 2.16 -8.33
C ALA A 530 -16.98 1.64 -9.53
N SER A 531 -15.72 2.01 -9.64
CA SER A 531 -14.85 1.54 -10.73
C SER A 531 -13.45 1.26 -10.24
N MET A 532 -12.78 0.34 -10.92
CA MET A 532 -11.37 0.02 -10.75
C MET A 532 -10.79 -0.19 -12.15
N ARG A 533 -9.67 0.46 -12.45
CA ARG A 533 -8.98 0.36 -13.74
C ARG A 533 -7.48 0.15 -13.54
N PRO A 534 -6.87 -0.88 -14.16
CA PRO A 534 -5.42 -0.93 -14.28
C PRO A 534 -4.95 0.20 -15.19
N VAL A 535 -3.90 0.89 -14.76
CA VAL A 535 -3.23 1.96 -15.51
C VAL A 535 -1.79 1.55 -15.72
N THR A 536 -1.28 1.72 -16.95
CA THR A 536 0.13 1.52 -17.26
C THR A 536 0.64 2.70 -18.06
N PHE A 537 1.65 3.39 -17.52
CA PHE A 537 2.40 4.42 -18.20
C PHE A 537 3.49 3.73 -19.03
N ALA A 538 3.47 3.92 -20.35
CA ALA A 538 4.58 3.49 -21.19
C ALA A 538 5.87 4.29 -20.85
N PRO A 539 7.08 3.78 -21.16
CA PRO A 539 8.31 4.55 -20.98
C PRO A 539 8.20 5.95 -21.59
N GLY A 540 8.47 6.97 -20.79
CA GLY A 540 8.38 8.38 -21.15
C GLY A 540 6.98 9.00 -21.06
N GLN A 541 5.90 8.23 -20.90
CA GLN A 541 4.54 8.74 -20.70
C GLN A 541 4.37 9.28 -19.28
N VAL A 542 3.61 10.37 -19.12
CA VAL A 542 3.40 11.02 -17.80
C VAL A 542 1.94 11.19 -17.42
N CYS A 543 1.01 10.90 -18.32
CA CYS A 543 -0.42 11.00 -18.06
C CYS A 543 -1.17 9.88 -18.79
N VAL A 544 -2.17 9.32 -18.10
CA VAL A 544 -3.16 8.38 -18.64
C VAL A 544 -4.54 8.85 -18.20
N ALA A 545 -5.45 9.01 -19.16
CA ALA A 545 -6.85 9.27 -18.90
C ALA A 545 -7.54 7.98 -18.42
N VAL A 546 -8.28 8.07 -17.32
CA VAL A 546 -9.01 6.96 -16.72
C VAL A 546 -10.51 7.24 -16.84
N PRO A 547 -11.25 6.47 -17.67
CA PRO A 547 -12.68 6.68 -17.85
C PRO A 547 -13.47 6.14 -16.66
N VAL A 548 -14.41 6.96 -16.17
CA VAL A 548 -15.28 6.72 -15.02
C VAL A 548 -16.74 6.94 -15.46
N ALA A 549 -17.61 5.97 -15.22
CA ALA A 549 -19.02 6.10 -15.57
C ALA A 549 -19.73 7.10 -14.64
N THR A 550 -20.44 8.06 -15.22
CA THR A 550 -21.33 9.00 -14.52
C THR A 550 -22.78 8.61 -14.76
N LEU A 551 -23.63 8.87 -13.78
CA LEU A 551 -25.05 8.54 -13.81
C LEU A 551 -25.86 9.82 -13.65
N GLY A 552 -25.86 10.65 -14.69
CA GLY A 552 -26.67 11.85 -14.71
C GLY A 552 -28.11 11.62 -15.15
N ASP A 553 -28.94 12.63 -14.93
CA ASP A 553 -30.34 12.70 -15.34
C ASP A 553 -30.72 14.16 -15.63
N ALA A 554 -32.00 14.45 -15.85
CA ALA A 554 -32.49 15.79 -16.20
C ALA A 554 -33.32 16.44 -15.08
N LEU A 555 -33.09 16.04 -13.82
CA LEU A 555 -33.89 16.39 -12.66
C LEU A 555 -33.05 17.07 -11.59
N PRO A 556 -33.58 18.11 -10.92
CA PRO A 556 -32.85 18.77 -9.85
C PRO A 556 -32.73 17.88 -8.61
N SER A 557 -31.54 17.83 -8.01
CA SER A 557 -31.28 17.14 -6.75
C SER A 557 -31.23 18.07 -5.53
N ALA A 558 -31.10 17.51 -4.33
CA ALA A 558 -30.93 18.29 -3.10
C ALA A 558 -29.47 18.72 -2.84
N THR A 559 -28.52 18.21 -3.63
CA THR A 559 -27.09 18.36 -3.38
C THR A 559 -26.43 19.02 -4.59
N ALA A 560 -25.87 20.21 -4.42
CA ALA A 560 -25.27 20.97 -5.52
C ALA A 560 -24.06 20.28 -6.19
N SER A 561 -23.34 19.43 -5.45
CA SER A 561 -22.27 18.60 -6.00
C SER A 561 -22.00 17.39 -5.11
N THR A 562 -21.72 16.25 -5.73
CA THR A 562 -21.30 15.03 -5.04
C THR A 562 -19.83 14.76 -5.34
N SER A 563 -19.03 14.50 -4.31
CA SER A 563 -17.61 14.15 -4.48
C SER A 563 -17.35 12.68 -4.17
N PHE A 564 -16.71 12.02 -5.10
CA PHE A 564 -16.28 10.63 -5.01
C PHE A 564 -14.77 10.59 -4.78
N LYS A 565 -14.33 9.75 -3.84
CA LYS A 565 -12.90 9.55 -3.60
C LYS A 565 -12.30 8.79 -4.78
N VAL A 566 -11.10 9.18 -5.18
CA VAL A 566 -10.29 8.46 -6.16
C VAL A 566 -8.93 8.14 -5.56
N SER A 567 -8.44 6.93 -5.77
CA SER A 567 -7.10 6.52 -5.32
C SER A 567 -6.31 5.88 -6.47
N ALA A 568 -4.98 5.99 -6.41
CA ALA A 568 -4.03 5.24 -7.24
C ALA A 568 -3.14 4.38 -6.34
N THR A 569 -3.40 3.08 -6.30
CA THR A 569 -2.81 2.14 -5.34
C THR A 569 -2.14 0.95 -6.03
N ASN A 570 -1.42 0.11 -5.26
CA ASN A 570 -0.61 -1.01 -5.76
C ASN A 570 0.28 -0.62 -6.94
N VAL A 571 1.14 0.38 -6.72
CA VAL A 571 2.01 0.96 -7.76
C VAL A 571 3.20 0.03 -8.02
N ALA A 572 3.57 -0.20 -9.28
CA ALA A 572 4.77 -0.97 -9.63
C ALA A 572 5.66 -0.17 -10.59
N GLY A 573 6.98 -0.33 -10.46
CA GLY A 573 7.97 0.48 -11.20
C GLY A 573 8.03 1.95 -10.76
N GLY A 574 7.30 2.36 -9.73
CA GLY A 574 7.33 3.69 -9.11
C GLY A 574 6.71 3.60 -7.72
N VAL A 575 6.36 4.72 -7.10
CA VAL A 575 5.69 4.72 -5.78
C VAL A 575 4.39 5.51 -5.79
N MET A 576 3.52 5.25 -4.83
CA MET A 576 2.38 6.13 -4.57
C MET A 576 2.88 7.52 -4.14
N GLY A 577 2.35 8.57 -4.75
CA GLY A 577 2.69 9.95 -4.38
C GLY A 577 1.85 10.51 -3.24
N ASP A 578 2.25 11.68 -2.75
CA ASP A 578 1.49 12.47 -1.77
C ASP A 578 0.13 12.95 -2.30
N LYS A 579 -0.07 12.87 -3.62
CA LYS A 579 -1.36 13.09 -4.31
C LYS A 579 -1.88 11.80 -4.95
N GLY A 580 -1.55 10.65 -4.37
CA GLY A 580 -2.12 9.35 -4.75
C GLY A 580 -3.63 9.25 -4.51
N PHE A 581 -4.19 10.18 -3.73
CA PHE A 581 -5.63 10.37 -3.55
C PHE A 581 -6.10 11.68 -4.17
N GLY A 582 -7.29 11.65 -4.77
CA GLY A 582 -7.97 12.80 -5.34
C GLY A 582 -9.49 12.65 -5.25
N THR A 583 -10.20 13.50 -5.97
CA THR A 583 -11.66 13.49 -6.01
C THR A 583 -12.17 13.59 -7.44
N LEU A 584 -13.28 12.89 -7.72
CA LEU A 584 -14.15 13.19 -8.83
C LEU A 584 -15.38 13.91 -8.26
N THR A 585 -15.56 15.18 -8.59
CA THR A 585 -16.71 15.97 -8.17
C THR A 585 -17.67 16.12 -9.33
N VAL A 586 -18.88 15.60 -9.15
CA VAL A 586 -19.98 15.70 -10.12
C VAL A 586 -20.90 16.82 -9.65
N ARG A 587 -21.14 17.82 -10.50
CA ARG A 587 -22.02 18.96 -10.23
C ARG A 587 -23.41 18.68 -10.78
N GLU A 588 -24.41 18.91 -9.96
CA GLU A 588 -25.82 18.98 -10.36
C GLU A 588 -26.04 20.18 -11.31
N ASP A 589 -26.38 19.91 -12.58
CA ASP A 589 -26.54 20.92 -13.64
C ASP A 589 -27.98 21.29 -13.99
N ASP A 590 -28.99 20.56 -13.51
CA ASP A 590 -30.42 20.84 -13.72
C ASP A 590 -31.04 21.70 -12.60
N GLY A 591 -30.29 21.93 -11.53
CA GLY A 591 -30.60 22.85 -10.44
C GLY A 591 -30.76 22.16 -9.10
N VAL A 592 -30.85 22.95 -8.02
CA VAL A 592 -30.98 22.39 -6.67
C VAL A 592 -32.34 22.67 -6.06
N THR A 593 -32.94 21.64 -5.45
CA THR A 593 -34.20 21.74 -4.70
C THR A 593 -34.02 22.44 -3.35
N ARG A 594 -32.79 22.51 -2.83
CA ARG A 594 -32.41 23.24 -1.62
C ARG A 594 -31.01 23.85 -1.76
N GLY A 595 -30.82 25.05 -1.25
CA GLY A 595 -29.54 25.74 -1.24
C GLY A 595 -29.28 26.51 -2.54
N ALA A 596 -28.03 26.87 -2.77
CA ALA A 596 -27.59 27.53 -3.99
C ALA A 596 -26.88 26.53 -4.91
N PRO A 597 -27.04 26.62 -6.25
CA PRO A 597 -26.26 25.84 -7.19
C PRO A 597 -24.75 26.05 -7.00
N ALA A 598 -23.98 25.01 -7.28
CA ALA A 598 -22.54 25.12 -7.38
C ALA A 598 -22.16 25.82 -8.71
N PRO A 599 -21.00 26.48 -8.80
CA PRO A 599 -20.55 27.12 -10.03
C PRO A 599 -20.37 26.12 -11.17
N GLU A 600 -20.75 26.51 -12.38
CA GLU A 600 -20.64 25.72 -13.61
C GLU A 600 -19.19 25.30 -13.86
N VAL A 601 -18.96 24.02 -14.14
CA VAL A 601 -17.61 23.47 -14.32
C VAL A 601 -17.21 23.39 -15.79
N GLY A 602 -18.15 23.65 -16.70
CA GLY A 602 -17.92 23.74 -18.14
C GLY A 602 -17.62 22.38 -18.78
N VAL A 603 -17.50 22.39 -20.11
CA VAL A 603 -17.28 21.15 -20.90
C VAL A 603 -15.81 20.73 -20.79
N PRO A 604 -15.50 19.54 -20.24
CA PRO A 604 -14.13 19.05 -20.16
C PRO A 604 -13.51 18.81 -21.55
N GLY A 605 -12.23 19.17 -21.70
CA GLY A 605 -11.39 18.72 -22.81
C GLY A 605 -10.67 17.40 -22.52
N ASP A 606 -9.60 17.10 -23.25
CA ASP A 606 -8.70 15.99 -22.91
C ASP A 606 -8.05 16.24 -21.54
N VAL A 607 -8.23 15.30 -20.61
CA VAL A 607 -7.82 15.47 -19.22
C VAL A 607 -6.29 15.55 -19.05
N CYS A 608 -5.51 14.96 -19.96
CA CYS A 608 -4.06 15.04 -19.95
C CYS A 608 -3.56 16.38 -20.49
N ASP A 609 -4.21 16.94 -21.50
CA ASP A 609 -3.94 18.29 -22.00
C ASP A 609 -4.32 19.35 -20.95
N GLU A 610 -5.48 19.20 -20.30
CA GLU A 610 -5.88 20.07 -19.19
C GLU A 610 -4.90 20.00 -18.02
N TYR A 611 -4.46 18.80 -17.64
CA TYR A 611 -3.42 18.65 -16.63
C TYR A 611 -2.12 19.34 -17.05
N ALA A 612 -1.66 19.15 -18.29
CA ALA A 612 -0.45 19.79 -18.79
C ALA A 612 -0.57 21.33 -18.78
N ALA A 613 -1.73 21.88 -19.14
CA ALA A 613 -2.02 23.30 -19.04
C ALA A 613 -2.04 23.80 -17.59
N SER A 614 -2.59 23.01 -16.65
CA SER A 614 -2.66 23.34 -15.22
C SER A 614 -1.28 23.48 -14.57
N GLN A 615 -0.26 22.78 -15.09
CA GLN A 615 1.12 22.89 -14.60
C GLN A 615 1.78 24.22 -14.99
N ARG A 616 1.21 24.94 -15.97
CA ARG A 616 1.72 26.22 -16.47
C ARG A 616 0.55 27.17 -16.76
N PRO A 617 -0.19 27.58 -15.73
CA PRO A 617 -1.37 28.41 -15.93
C PRO A 617 -0.97 29.72 -16.60
N GLY A 618 -1.86 30.23 -17.47
CA GLY A 618 -1.68 31.53 -18.10
C GLY A 618 -1.61 32.69 -17.08
N ARG A 619 -1.41 33.91 -17.57
CA ARG A 619 -1.44 35.11 -16.72
C ARG A 619 -2.82 35.75 -16.74
N LEU A 620 -3.22 36.31 -15.61
CA LEU A 620 -4.36 37.22 -15.55
C LEU A 620 -3.94 38.57 -16.15
N LEU A 621 -4.71 39.06 -17.11
CA LEU A 621 -4.48 40.36 -17.74
C LEU A 621 -5.37 41.40 -17.06
N VAL A 622 -4.75 42.49 -16.61
CA VAL A 622 -5.43 43.60 -15.93
C VAL A 622 -5.38 44.81 -16.85
N LYS A 623 -6.54 45.24 -17.34
CA LYS A 623 -6.68 46.41 -18.21
C LYS A 623 -7.30 47.56 -17.44
N GLY A 624 -6.51 48.61 -17.23
CA GLY A 624 -6.86 49.78 -16.44
C GLY A 624 -5.98 49.93 -15.19
N ALA A 625 -6.09 51.07 -14.51
CA ALA A 625 -5.44 51.27 -13.22
C ALA A 625 -6.30 50.63 -12.12
N VAL A 626 -5.68 49.88 -11.22
CA VAL A 626 -6.35 49.37 -10.03
C VAL A 626 -6.38 50.49 -9.00
N VAL A 627 -7.57 51.03 -8.76
CA VAL A 627 -7.81 52.16 -7.86
C VAL A 627 -9.00 51.82 -6.97
N PRO A 628 -8.94 52.06 -5.64
CA PRO A 628 -10.06 51.78 -4.75
C PRO A 628 -11.34 52.51 -5.18
N GLY A 629 -12.46 51.78 -5.25
CA GLY A 629 -13.75 52.31 -5.70
C GLY A 629 -13.91 52.41 -7.23
N ALA A 630 -12.86 52.16 -8.02
CA ALA A 630 -12.93 52.13 -9.47
C ALA A 630 -13.23 50.71 -10.00
N THR A 631 -13.52 50.61 -11.30
CA THR A 631 -13.63 49.33 -11.99
C THR A 631 -12.38 49.03 -12.82
N VAL A 632 -12.05 47.74 -12.92
CA VAL A 632 -10.95 47.25 -13.75
C VAL A 632 -11.42 46.05 -14.56
N THR A 633 -10.93 45.92 -15.79
CA THR A 633 -11.24 44.74 -16.62
C THR A 633 -10.15 43.69 -16.41
N LEU A 634 -10.57 42.51 -16.00
CA LEU A 634 -9.75 41.33 -15.80
C LEU A 634 -10.05 40.33 -16.92
N SER A 635 -9.02 39.78 -17.55
CA SER A 635 -9.20 38.76 -18.59
C SER A 635 -8.15 37.68 -18.52
N ALA A 636 -8.54 36.44 -18.82
CA ALA A 636 -7.68 35.28 -18.80
C ALA A 636 -8.18 34.24 -19.81
N ARG A 637 -7.37 33.21 -20.08
CA ARG A 637 -7.64 32.19 -21.10
C ARG A 637 -7.24 30.80 -20.62
N GLY A 638 -7.73 29.79 -21.33
CA GLY A 638 -7.42 28.35 -21.14
C GLY A 638 -8.43 27.61 -20.25
N TYR A 639 -9.49 28.28 -19.82
CA TYR A 639 -10.58 27.67 -19.07
C TYR A 639 -11.46 26.83 -20.01
N ARG A 640 -12.29 25.96 -19.44
CA ARG A 640 -13.24 25.18 -20.23
C ARG A 640 -14.34 26.06 -20.79
N ALA A 641 -14.92 25.65 -21.92
CA ALA A 641 -16.08 26.33 -22.48
C ALA A 641 -17.26 26.27 -21.49
N GLY A 642 -17.82 27.42 -21.14
CA GLY A 642 -18.94 27.53 -20.20
C GLY A 642 -18.57 27.37 -18.72
N GLU A 643 -17.28 27.32 -18.38
CA GLU A 643 -16.84 27.23 -16.99
C GLU A 643 -16.97 28.56 -16.26
N SER A 644 -17.44 28.52 -15.02
CA SER A 644 -17.47 29.64 -14.10
C SER A 644 -16.08 29.95 -13.55
N VAL A 645 -15.61 31.17 -13.78
CA VAL A 645 -14.31 31.66 -13.30
C VAL A 645 -14.53 32.71 -12.21
N GLU A 646 -14.05 32.42 -11.00
CA GLU A 646 -14.14 33.34 -9.86
C GLU A 646 -12.93 34.27 -9.80
N PHE A 647 -13.21 35.58 -9.83
CA PHE A 647 -12.20 36.62 -9.68
C PHE A 647 -12.10 37.05 -8.22
N ARG A 648 -10.88 37.12 -7.69
CA ARG A 648 -10.63 37.56 -6.30
C ARG A 648 -9.55 38.63 -6.23
N LEU A 649 -9.69 39.48 -5.21
CA LEU A 649 -8.63 40.34 -4.70
C LEU A 649 -8.17 39.74 -3.37
N ASP A 650 -6.97 39.18 -3.35
CA ASP A 650 -6.47 38.36 -2.25
C ASP A 650 -7.50 37.27 -1.86
N ALA A 651 -8.13 37.39 -0.68
CA ALA A 651 -9.18 36.46 -0.23
C ALA A 651 -10.62 36.91 -0.56
N THR A 652 -10.81 38.14 -1.04
CA THR A 652 -12.13 38.74 -1.28
C THR A 652 -12.64 38.44 -2.68
N SER A 653 -13.84 37.86 -2.79
CA SER A 653 -14.49 37.62 -4.09
C SER A 653 -14.94 38.93 -4.73
N LEU A 654 -14.59 39.11 -6.00
CA LEU A 654 -15.01 40.24 -6.84
C LEU A 654 -16.21 39.88 -7.73
N GLY A 655 -16.48 38.59 -7.91
CA GLY A 655 -17.56 38.06 -8.74
C GLY A 655 -17.10 36.91 -9.63
N ARG A 656 -18.01 36.44 -10.48
CA ARG A 656 -17.78 35.33 -11.43
C ARG A 656 -18.18 35.73 -12.84
N ALA A 657 -17.52 35.14 -13.83
CA ALA A 657 -17.94 35.18 -15.22
C ALA A 657 -17.75 33.83 -15.88
N LEU A 658 -18.59 33.50 -16.85
CA LEU A 658 -18.45 32.29 -17.66
C LEU A 658 -17.37 32.49 -18.72
N ALA A 659 -16.52 31.48 -18.88
CA ALA A 659 -15.60 31.41 -20.00
C ALA A 659 -16.37 31.13 -21.30
N SER A 660 -15.97 31.84 -22.36
CA SER A 660 -16.52 31.66 -23.71
C SER A 660 -16.07 30.33 -24.34
N ALA A 661 -16.57 30.02 -25.53
CA ALA A 661 -16.31 28.75 -26.21
C ALA A 661 -14.81 28.49 -26.52
N ASP A 662 -13.99 29.54 -26.60
CA ASP A 662 -12.53 29.43 -26.80
C ASP A 662 -11.73 29.39 -25.48
N GLY A 663 -12.43 29.33 -24.34
CA GLY A 663 -11.83 29.33 -23.01
C GLY A 663 -11.37 30.70 -22.51
N THR A 664 -11.71 31.79 -23.21
CA THR A 664 -11.44 33.16 -22.76
C THR A 664 -12.53 33.65 -21.83
N VAL A 665 -12.12 34.29 -20.73
CA VAL A 665 -13.02 34.97 -19.79
C VAL A 665 -12.63 36.44 -19.65
N SER A 666 -13.62 37.32 -19.54
CA SER A 666 -13.44 38.74 -19.26
C SER A 666 -14.48 39.21 -18.25
N PHE A 667 -14.03 39.92 -17.21
CA PHE A 667 -14.87 40.39 -16.12
C PHE A 667 -14.50 41.82 -15.71
N THR A 668 -15.50 42.69 -15.56
CA THR A 668 -15.30 44.03 -15.04
C THR A 668 -15.52 44.01 -13.54
N ALA A 669 -14.43 44.02 -12.77
CA ALA A 669 -14.45 43.95 -11.32
C ALA A 669 -14.49 45.35 -10.71
N ALA A 670 -15.37 45.57 -9.73
CA ALA A 670 -15.31 46.73 -8.85
C ALA A 670 -14.26 46.49 -7.75
N ILE A 671 -13.29 47.39 -7.63
CA ILE A 671 -12.28 47.32 -6.58
C ILE A 671 -12.89 47.89 -5.28
N PRO A 672 -12.89 47.14 -4.17
CA PRO A 672 -13.42 47.64 -2.90
C PRO A 672 -12.80 49.00 -2.52
N SER A 673 -13.62 49.95 -2.07
CA SER A 673 -13.14 51.27 -1.65
C SER A 673 -12.17 51.20 -0.46
N ALA A 674 -12.27 50.14 0.35
CA ALA A 674 -11.38 49.86 1.47
C ALA A 674 -10.06 49.16 1.08
N THR A 675 -9.81 48.90 -0.21
CA THR A 675 -8.55 48.28 -0.66
C THR A 675 -7.36 49.17 -0.28
N SER A 676 -6.44 48.63 0.51
CA SER A 676 -5.24 49.34 0.95
C SER A 676 -4.29 49.62 -0.22
N GLY A 677 -3.54 50.72 -0.11
CA GLY A 677 -2.46 51.02 -1.04
C GLY A 677 -1.33 49.99 -0.92
N GLY A 678 -0.73 49.60 -2.05
CA GLY A 678 0.34 48.60 -2.07
C GLY A 678 0.27 47.67 -3.27
N THR A 679 1.04 46.59 -3.23
CA THR A 679 0.93 45.51 -4.22
C THR A 679 -0.10 44.52 -3.72
N ILE A 680 -1.12 44.25 -4.55
CA ILE A 680 -2.15 43.24 -4.30
C ILE A 680 -2.02 42.09 -5.30
N VAL A 681 -2.68 40.96 -5.00
CA VAL A 681 -2.81 39.83 -5.92
C VAL A 681 -4.24 39.73 -6.40
N LEU A 682 -4.43 39.82 -7.71
CA LEU A 682 -5.69 39.46 -8.37
C LEU A 682 -5.58 38.04 -8.89
N THR A 683 -6.59 37.23 -8.64
CA THR A 683 -6.64 35.84 -9.10
C THR A 683 -7.93 35.56 -9.87
N ALA A 684 -7.86 34.60 -10.79
CA ALA A 684 -9.02 34.03 -11.48
C ALA A 684 -8.94 32.50 -11.40
N LEU A 685 -9.89 31.89 -10.67
CA LEU A 685 -9.95 30.45 -10.40
C LEU A 685 -11.10 29.83 -11.18
N GLY A 686 -10.79 28.85 -12.03
CA GLY A 686 -11.79 28.07 -12.73
C GLY A 686 -12.47 27.02 -11.84
N ALA A 687 -13.80 26.90 -11.93
CA ALA A 687 -14.57 25.92 -11.17
C ALA A 687 -14.33 24.46 -11.62
N GLY A 688 -14.11 24.21 -12.91
CA GLY A 688 -13.90 22.90 -13.52
C GLY A 688 -12.43 22.53 -13.74
N SER A 689 -11.67 23.41 -14.38
CA SER A 689 -10.24 23.28 -14.67
C SER A 689 -9.35 23.38 -13.44
N ARG A 690 -9.86 23.99 -12.36
CA ARG A 690 -9.25 24.08 -11.01
C ARG A 690 -7.89 24.77 -10.92
N TYR A 691 -7.36 25.32 -12.00
CA TYR A 691 -6.13 26.12 -11.94
C TYR A 691 -6.44 27.61 -11.76
N THR A 692 -5.47 28.34 -11.19
CA THR A 692 -5.57 29.78 -10.92
C THR A 692 -4.63 30.55 -11.83
N THR A 693 -5.14 31.58 -12.51
CA THR A 693 -4.28 32.60 -13.14
C THR A 693 -4.17 33.80 -12.21
N GLU A 694 -2.98 34.41 -12.15
CA GLU A 694 -2.72 35.52 -11.22
C GLU A 694 -2.09 36.74 -11.90
N ALA A 695 -2.31 37.91 -11.30
CA ALA A 695 -1.65 39.16 -11.61
C ALA A 695 -1.28 39.91 -10.32
N ARG A 696 -0.02 40.31 -10.20
CA ARG A 696 0.43 41.24 -9.16
C ARG A 696 0.37 42.66 -9.69
N VAL A 697 -0.39 43.50 -9.01
CA VAL A 697 -0.65 44.88 -9.45
C VAL A 697 -0.50 45.85 -8.29
N LYS A 698 0.01 47.04 -8.58
CA LYS A 698 0.12 48.12 -7.60
C LYS A 698 -1.17 48.93 -7.59
N VAL A 699 -1.81 48.99 -6.44
CA VAL A 699 -2.95 49.87 -6.18
C VAL A 699 -2.46 51.30 -6.24
N ARG A 700 -3.05 52.09 -7.14
CA ARG A 700 -2.78 53.53 -7.22
C ARG A 700 -3.76 54.23 -6.30
N THR A 701 -3.25 55.02 -5.37
CA THR A 701 -4.06 56.00 -4.64
C THR A 701 -4.40 57.12 -5.61
N HIS A 702 -5.66 57.56 -5.59
CA HIS A 702 -6.13 58.69 -6.39
C HIS A 702 -5.29 59.95 -6.18
#